data_AF-A0A7S4JU20-F1
#
_entry.id   AF-A0A7S4JU20-F1
#
_cell.length_a   1.000
_cell.length_b   1.000
_cell.length_c   1.000
_cell.angle_alpha   90.00
_cell.angle_beta   90.00
_cell.angle_gamma   90.00
#
_symmetry.space_group_name_H-M   'P 1'
#
loop_
_entity.id
_entity.type
_entity.pdbx_description
1 polymer ?
#
loop_
_entity_poly.entity_id
_entity_poly.type
_entity_poly.pdbx_seq_one_letter_code
_entity_poly.pdbx_strand_id
1 'polypeptide(L)'
;MAGATAARGGQAGGLVTVLSNGTGHRTRYVPSKRADLASGLLFRFRLGFVVNAIYGFFASLFRAFFCCFYLCRNRIMKSSQYKKAVCRMFLGHTRFATSSAPRLNESHPHRFSGPQTVRVWRVGGQGWEATDENYEVYVTHNGDFDYWELFDSLRTQKDLGRWLQNVLNMHKTIASCDSVKVAGMMELLRTQGIWKHSIRLAYQTSVQPSFQHTLNGEMLLEESLLNQITAIAENIFQQHVTGVPASSVLQDSRQVKDLIAVLAKAWYDIGGELRNRCGTCELLAQHSICYFLENDIFTALDKFLSCAHGSFGITACCTLDPNVVAIASRGQAMSVSFNEDLGVVLWGSEASAQMVPIGLVSGGGRGGGGRDIESQGGQSNMVPKCTHRHDLDEDGGEVIEIAICTNTQDRMAQEAAWCASGRMQVQFGESSPNFGRFSPFSMQNNLFLRVHRQKEQGFMPKEKFIAPETLLSLVGVGGDGPSLSRDASQAKDKVAADLADIPPILSFLRKEFSEQNGKNRTTSRHFFKMIRQKVLDKEQCKGDDAKRLMIDVLVTGAEASLWLGEQFASDLQSLFPTLRVIPMSSNKIIGVLSNTRGEAPMSGFAFCSTTMSLKETIVVSISHSGQTFPTLHATHALRKVCGDRVFVLTGSVDSKMSAAVGQHAYIGAPWTGRVWTTYAGWRPSEALTVSTVAAHHVLTELLLYLAEHVVCDEDVQFIKAAGNRFRKEDVKDLYRLDRDCCVKA
;
A
#
# COMPACT_ATOMS: atom_id res chain seq x y z
N MET A 1 1.10 14.85 17.11
CA MET A 1 2.43 14.75 16.47
C MET A 1 2.39 13.46 15.67
N ALA A 2 2.38 13.48 14.34
CA ALA A 2 2.29 12.24 13.56
C ALA A 2 3.71 11.68 13.34
N GLY A 3 4.11 10.73 14.18
CA GLY A 3 5.32 9.93 13.98
C GLY A 3 4.98 8.68 13.17
N ALA A 4 5.23 8.69 11.86
CA ALA A 4 5.24 7.46 11.07
C ALA A 4 6.65 6.87 11.08
N THR A 5 6.82 5.73 11.75
CA THR A 5 8.08 4.99 11.78
C THR A 5 7.93 3.67 11.03
N ALA A 6 8.83 3.42 10.09
CA ALA A 6 8.91 2.16 9.38
C ALA A 6 9.82 1.18 10.13
N ALA A 7 9.31 -0.01 10.43
CA ALA A 7 10.03 -1.07 11.12
C ALA A 7 10.42 -2.17 10.12
N ARG A 8 11.50 -2.00 9.35
CA ARG A 8 12.41 -3.09 8.87
C ARG A 8 13.53 -2.57 7.96
N GLY A 9 14.70 -3.22 8.10
CA GLY A 9 15.92 -2.92 7.36
C GLY A 9 15.86 -3.46 5.92
N GLY A 10 15.87 -2.54 4.96
CA GLY A 10 16.09 -2.81 3.54
C GLY A 10 16.68 -1.57 2.87
N GLN A 11 16.52 -1.40 1.56
CA GLN A 11 16.74 -0.08 0.94
C GLN A 11 15.66 0.85 1.53
N ALA A 12 16.07 1.65 2.51
CA ALA A 12 15.20 2.57 3.20
C ALA A 12 15.40 3.97 2.64
N GLY A 13 14.33 4.74 2.56
CA GLY A 13 14.38 6.14 2.18
C GLY A 13 13.12 6.84 2.64
N GLY A 14 13.24 8.10 3.01
CA GLY A 14 12.12 8.85 3.59
C GLY A 14 12.17 10.33 3.27
N LEU A 15 11.08 10.99 3.62
CA LEU A 15 10.91 12.43 3.59
C LEU A 15 10.63 12.91 5.01
N VAL A 16 11.38 13.91 5.44
CA VAL A 16 10.96 14.74 6.57
C VAL A 16 10.16 15.90 6.00
N THR A 17 8.92 16.10 6.47
CA THR A 17 8.14 17.29 6.15
C THR A 17 8.11 18.21 7.36
N VAL A 18 8.63 19.42 7.20
CA VAL A 18 8.61 20.48 8.20
C VAL A 18 7.70 21.57 7.71
N LEU A 19 6.70 21.94 8.50
CA LEU A 19 5.83 23.07 8.19
C LEU A 19 6.26 24.29 8.99
N SER A 20 6.50 25.39 8.28
CA SER A 20 6.78 26.70 8.85
C SER A 20 5.83 27.70 8.21
N ASN A 21 4.93 28.33 8.97
CA ASN A 21 4.01 29.35 8.46
C ASN A 21 3.20 28.95 7.20
N GLY A 22 2.74 27.69 7.11
CA GLY A 22 1.97 27.20 5.97
C GLY A 22 2.80 26.72 4.78
N THR A 23 4.11 27.03 4.73
CA THR A 23 5.02 26.46 3.72
C THR A 23 5.65 25.17 4.25
N GLY A 24 5.57 24.12 3.43
CA GLY A 24 6.15 22.82 3.74
C GLY A 24 7.51 22.64 3.10
N HIS A 25 8.53 22.40 3.92
CA HIS A 25 9.83 21.96 3.45
C HIS A 25 9.92 20.44 3.55
N ARG A 26 10.07 19.77 2.42
CA ARG A 26 10.33 18.33 2.35
C ARG A 26 11.82 18.10 2.13
N THR A 27 12.44 17.24 2.91
CA THR A 27 13.84 16.84 2.71
C THR A 27 13.94 15.34 2.53
N ARG A 28 14.48 14.94 1.38
CA ARG A 28 14.74 13.53 1.02
C ARG A 28 15.97 13.00 1.75
N TYR A 29 15.83 11.83 2.36
CA TYR A 29 16.94 11.10 2.98
C TYR A 29 16.98 9.66 2.47
N VAL A 30 18.13 9.24 1.94
CA VAL A 30 18.40 7.90 1.45
C VAL A 30 19.62 7.36 2.19
N PRO A 31 19.46 6.56 3.26
CA PRO A 31 20.57 5.90 3.94
C PRO A 31 21.27 4.85 3.07
N SER A 32 22.49 4.47 3.48
CA SER A 32 23.13 3.22 3.05
C SER A 32 22.38 2.00 3.60
N LYS A 33 22.58 0.80 3.01
CA LYS A 33 21.93 -0.46 3.46
C LYS A 33 22.04 -0.62 4.99
N ARG A 34 20.94 -1.04 5.63
CA ARG A 34 20.83 -1.38 7.07
C ARG A 34 20.94 -0.21 8.08
N ALA A 35 20.65 1.03 7.68
CA ALA A 35 20.53 2.12 8.65
C ALA A 35 19.11 2.24 9.22
N ASP A 36 19.00 2.70 10.47
CA ASP A 36 17.72 3.10 11.07
C ASP A 36 17.23 4.41 10.42
N LEU A 37 16.19 4.29 9.57
CA LEU A 37 15.59 5.40 8.86
C LEU A 37 15.00 6.44 9.81
N ALA A 38 14.38 6.02 10.92
CA ALA A 38 13.76 6.93 11.87
C ALA A 38 14.80 7.83 12.54
N SER A 39 15.90 7.24 13.02
CA SER A 39 17.03 7.98 13.58
C SER A 39 17.68 8.93 12.57
N GLY A 40 17.85 8.49 11.31
CA GLY A 40 18.42 9.31 10.25
C GLY A 40 17.55 10.51 9.86
N LEU A 41 16.23 10.29 9.74
CA LEU A 41 15.24 11.36 9.50
C LEU A 41 15.21 12.34 10.67
N LEU A 42 15.22 11.87 11.91
CA LEU A 42 15.23 12.72 13.11
C LEU A 42 16.51 13.56 13.20
N PHE A 43 17.67 12.99 12.85
CA PHE A 43 18.93 13.72 12.77
C PHE A 43 18.89 14.83 11.71
N ARG A 44 18.40 14.52 10.50
CA ARG A 44 18.22 15.51 9.43
C ARG A 44 17.25 16.61 9.80
N PHE A 45 16.14 16.27 10.46
CA PHE A 45 15.19 17.22 11.01
C PHE A 45 15.87 18.18 12.00
N ARG A 46 16.60 17.65 12.97
CA ARG A 46 17.35 18.46 13.96
C ARG A 46 18.40 19.35 13.28
N LEU A 47 19.11 18.84 12.28
CA LEU A 47 20.12 19.61 11.55
C LEU A 47 19.49 20.73 10.72
N GLY A 48 18.39 20.47 10.00
CA GLY A 48 17.68 21.49 9.22
C GLY A 48 17.15 22.64 10.09
N PHE A 49 16.68 22.33 11.30
CA PHE A 49 16.27 23.34 12.28
C PHE A 49 17.44 24.21 12.75
N VAL A 50 18.59 23.60 13.03
CA VAL A 50 19.81 24.30 13.45
C VAL A 50 20.36 25.17 12.31
N VAL A 51 20.42 24.65 11.09
CA VAL A 51 20.91 25.38 9.92
C VAL A 51 19.99 26.56 9.58
N ASN A 52 18.66 26.41 9.60
CA ASN A 52 17.73 27.53 9.36
C ASN A 52 17.75 28.58 10.49
N ALA A 53 17.92 28.15 11.75
CA ALA A 53 18.09 29.07 12.88
C ALA A 53 19.40 29.87 12.77
N ILE A 54 20.47 29.23 12.29
CA ILE A 54 21.78 29.85 12.06
C ILE A 54 21.71 30.77 10.83
N TYR A 55 21.24 30.32 9.67
CA TYR A 55 21.20 31.14 8.45
C TYR A 55 20.29 32.37 8.56
N GLY A 56 19.15 32.28 9.25
CA GLY A 56 18.29 33.43 9.51
C GLY A 56 18.96 34.50 10.40
N PHE A 57 19.89 34.08 11.26
CA PHE A 57 20.66 35.00 12.11
C PHE A 57 21.90 35.55 11.38
N PHE A 58 22.62 34.71 10.65
CA PHE A 58 23.85 35.07 9.94
C PHE A 58 23.62 35.90 8.66
N ALA A 59 22.45 35.82 8.02
CA ALA A 59 22.09 36.70 6.90
C ALA A 59 21.98 38.19 7.32
N SER A 60 21.77 38.48 8.60
CA SER A 60 21.72 39.85 9.14
C SER A 60 23.07 40.37 9.65
N LEU A 61 24.05 39.49 9.93
CA LEU A 61 25.28 39.85 10.64
C LEU A 61 26.56 39.81 9.78
N PHE A 62 26.50 39.31 8.54
CA PHE A 62 27.66 39.21 7.64
C PHE A 62 27.95 40.52 6.87
N ARG A 63 28.02 41.65 7.58
CA ARG A 63 28.65 42.89 7.08
C ARG A 63 29.81 43.40 7.94
N ALA A 64 30.10 42.79 9.09
CA ALA A 64 31.28 43.17 9.86
C ALA A 64 31.73 42.08 10.86
N PHE A 65 33.03 41.76 10.82
CA PHE A 65 33.85 41.24 11.93
C PHE A 65 33.66 39.77 12.38
N PHE A 66 34.48 38.89 11.79
CA PHE A 66 34.81 37.58 12.35
C PHE A 66 36.08 37.68 13.21
N CYS A 67 35.94 37.73 14.54
CA CYS A 67 37.06 37.40 15.47
C CYS A 67 36.68 37.01 16.91
N CYS A 68 35.40 36.83 17.30
CA CYS A 68 35.06 36.56 18.72
C CYS A 68 33.96 35.50 18.94
N PHE A 69 34.01 34.36 18.23
CA PHE A 69 32.90 33.39 18.22
C PHE A 69 33.02 32.17 19.17
N TYR A 70 33.82 32.21 20.24
CA TYR A 70 33.88 31.06 21.16
C TYR A 70 33.24 31.26 22.55
N LEU A 71 32.86 32.48 22.94
CA LEU A 71 32.41 32.75 24.31
C LEU A 71 30.92 33.11 24.49
N CYS A 72 30.15 33.33 23.42
CA CYS A 72 28.74 33.74 23.52
C CYS A 72 27.71 32.63 23.23
N ARG A 73 28.11 31.35 23.30
CA ARG A 73 27.23 30.19 22.99
C ARG A 73 26.13 29.93 24.03
N ASN A 74 26.24 30.48 25.25
CA ASN A 74 25.30 30.17 26.35
C ASN A 74 24.31 31.29 26.72
N ARG A 75 24.28 32.43 26.00
CA ARG A 75 23.33 33.54 26.28
C ARG A 75 22.29 33.81 25.19
N ILE A 76 22.39 33.20 24.01
CA ILE A 76 21.46 33.43 22.87
C ILE A 76 20.53 32.23 22.67
N MET A 77 19.83 31.82 23.74
CA MET A 77 18.71 30.86 23.69
C MET A 77 17.44 31.46 24.32
N LYS A 78 17.43 32.78 24.57
CA LYS A 78 16.33 33.52 25.22
C LYS A 78 15.84 34.73 24.40
N SER A 79 15.81 34.66 23.06
CA SER A 79 15.05 35.63 22.25
C SER A 79 13.80 34.97 21.67
N SER A 80 12.65 35.54 22.02
CA SER A 80 11.30 35.00 21.85
C SER A 80 10.67 35.28 20.47
N GLN A 81 11.46 35.28 19.39
CA GLN A 81 10.96 35.72 18.06
C GLN A 81 10.97 34.67 16.95
N TYR A 82 11.44 33.44 17.21
CA TYR A 82 11.23 32.32 16.29
C TYR A 82 9.85 31.70 16.55
N LYS A 83 8.85 32.10 15.76
CA LYS A 83 7.55 31.41 15.67
C LYS A 83 7.81 29.91 15.46
N LYS A 84 7.26 29.08 16.35
CA LYS A 84 7.50 27.62 16.43
C LYS A 84 7.23 26.93 15.09
N ALA A 85 8.27 26.53 14.36
CA ALA A 85 8.14 25.53 13.31
C ALA A 85 7.77 24.18 13.96
N VAL A 86 6.64 23.59 13.55
CA VAL A 86 6.10 22.35 14.11
C VAL A 86 6.28 21.26 13.07
N CYS A 87 7.01 20.19 13.40
CA CYS A 87 7.01 18.99 12.57
C CYS A 87 5.64 18.31 12.69
N ARG A 88 4.93 18.18 11.58
CA ARG A 88 3.58 17.58 11.59
C ARG A 88 3.51 16.23 10.92
N MET A 89 4.45 15.90 10.04
CA MET A 89 4.40 14.67 9.26
C MET A 89 5.81 14.12 9.00
N PHE A 90 6.05 12.89 9.45
CA PHE A 90 7.16 12.06 8.97
C PHE A 90 6.62 11.11 7.91
N LEU A 91 7.34 10.97 6.79
CA LEU A 91 7.01 10.00 5.76
C LEU A 91 8.21 9.08 5.58
N GLY A 92 8.06 7.80 5.87
CA GLY A 92 9.12 6.81 5.68
C GLY A 92 8.62 5.68 4.80
N HIS A 93 9.49 5.17 3.93
CA HIS A 93 9.23 3.94 3.20
C HIS A 93 10.42 3.00 3.32
N THR A 94 10.13 1.74 3.66
CA THR A 94 11.10 0.65 3.73
C THR A 94 10.66 -0.42 2.75
N ARG A 95 11.48 -0.67 1.72
CA ARG A 95 11.28 -1.79 0.81
C ARG A 95 12.07 -3.00 1.32
N PHE A 96 11.55 -4.21 1.10
CA PHE A 96 12.32 -5.44 1.27
C PHE A 96 13.60 -5.37 0.40
N ALA A 97 14.74 -5.78 0.94
CA ALA A 97 16.00 -5.71 0.22
C ALA A 97 16.00 -6.71 -0.94
N THR A 98 15.86 -6.22 -2.17
CA THR A 98 16.34 -6.97 -3.34
C THR A 98 17.87 -6.86 -3.40
N SER A 99 18.54 -7.85 -3.99
CA SER A 99 19.99 -8.07 -3.89
C SER A 99 20.89 -6.91 -4.35
N SER A 100 20.36 -5.85 -4.97
CA SER A 100 21.13 -4.72 -5.49
C SER A 100 21.51 -3.66 -4.43
N ALA A 101 22.64 -2.99 -4.61
CA ALA A 101 23.07 -1.86 -3.79
C ALA A 101 22.17 -0.62 -4.05
N PRO A 102 21.78 0.14 -3.00
CA PRO A 102 20.98 1.35 -3.18
C PRO A 102 21.76 2.39 -3.99
N ARG A 103 21.19 2.83 -5.10
CA ARG A 103 21.67 3.99 -5.86
C ARG A 103 20.72 5.16 -5.63
N LEU A 104 21.23 6.39 -5.57
CA LEU A 104 20.45 7.59 -5.26
C LEU A 104 19.25 7.80 -6.21
N ASN A 105 19.38 7.38 -7.46
CA ASN A 105 18.36 7.44 -8.52
C ASN A 105 17.40 6.23 -8.54
N GLU A 106 17.77 5.13 -7.89
CA GLU A 106 17.00 3.88 -7.83
C GLU A 106 16.42 3.59 -6.43
N SER A 107 16.62 4.50 -5.47
CA SER A 107 16.11 4.35 -4.11
C SER A 107 14.89 5.24 -3.86
N HIS A 108 13.95 4.74 -3.08
CA HIS A 108 12.83 5.53 -2.60
C HIS A 108 13.24 6.73 -1.74
N PRO A 109 12.38 7.75 -1.62
CA PRO A 109 11.30 8.07 -2.57
C PRO A 109 11.87 8.46 -3.93
N HIS A 110 11.25 8.02 -5.02
CA HIS A 110 11.62 8.38 -6.38
C HIS A 110 11.09 9.77 -6.74
N ARG A 111 11.81 10.41 -7.65
CA ARG A 111 11.44 11.65 -8.32
C ARG A 111 11.77 11.50 -9.80
N PHE A 112 11.02 12.17 -10.67
CA PHE A 112 11.32 12.22 -12.09
C PHE A 112 12.25 13.39 -12.38
N SER A 113 11.84 14.60 -12.04
CA SER A 113 12.69 15.79 -12.10
C SER A 113 13.27 16.21 -10.73
N GLY A 114 14.22 17.14 -10.77
CA GLY A 114 14.75 17.79 -9.57
C GLY A 114 13.82 18.91 -9.08
N PRO A 115 14.21 19.64 -8.02
CA PRO A 115 13.44 20.78 -7.54
C PRO A 115 13.23 21.83 -8.65
N GLN A 116 11.99 22.27 -8.81
CA GLN A 116 11.59 23.31 -9.75
C GLN A 116 10.96 24.48 -9.01
N THR A 117 11.12 25.70 -9.52
CA THR A 117 10.30 26.84 -9.08
C THR A 117 9.16 27.01 -10.06
N VAL A 118 7.92 27.01 -9.53
CA VAL A 118 6.72 27.16 -10.34
C VAL A 118 5.82 28.24 -9.72
N ARG A 119 5.13 28.99 -10.57
CA ARG A 119 4.11 29.94 -10.15
C ARG A 119 2.81 29.18 -9.85
N VAL A 120 2.31 29.32 -8.64
CA VAL A 120 1.15 28.59 -8.12
C VAL A 120 0.08 29.57 -7.70
N TRP A 121 -1.14 29.32 -8.15
CA TRP A 121 -2.34 30.02 -7.72
C TRP A 121 -3.02 29.27 -6.58
N ARG A 122 -3.32 29.97 -5.50
CA ARG A 122 -4.09 29.46 -4.36
C ARG A 122 -5.13 30.46 -3.93
N VAL A 123 -6.16 29.96 -3.25
CA VAL A 123 -7.07 30.83 -2.52
C VAL A 123 -6.46 31.18 -1.16
N GLY A 124 -6.26 32.47 -0.94
CA GLY A 124 -5.90 33.10 0.33
C GLY A 124 -7.09 33.81 0.97
N GLY A 125 -6.85 34.47 2.10
CA GLY A 125 -7.89 35.17 2.87
C GLY A 125 -8.50 36.39 2.17
N GLN A 126 -7.84 36.92 1.13
CA GLN A 126 -8.30 38.08 0.35
C GLN A 126 -8.70 37.75 -1.09
N GLY A 127 -8.69 36.48 -1.50
CA GLY A 127 -8.98 36.09 -2.88
C GLY A 127 -7.97 35.09 -3.43
N TRP A 128 -7.85 35.04 -4.75
CA TRP A 128 -6.81 34.25 -5.42
C TRP A 128 -5.47 34.99 -5.41
N GLU A 129 -4.41 34.29 -5.03
CA GLU A 129 -3.05 34.81 -4.93
C GLU A 129 -2.09 33.90 -5.70
N ALA A 130 -1.12 34.50 -6.39
CA ALA A 130 -0.09 33.79 -7.14
C ALA A 130 1.27 33.92 -6.44
N THR A 131 1.91 32.80 -6.16
CA THR A 131 3.20 32.72 -5.47
C THR A 131 4.17 31.80 -6.19
N ASP A 132 5.46 32.15 -6.21
CA ASP A 132 6.51 31.27 -6.74
C ASP A 132 6.94 30.31 -5.63
N GLU A 133 6.76 29.01 -5.86
CA GLU A 133 6.98 27.96 -4.87
C GLU A 133 7.86 26.82 -5.41
N ASN A 134 8.52 26.12 -4.48
CA ASN A 134 9.25 24.90 -4.81
C ASN A 134 8.28 23.75 -5.13
N TYR A 135 8.44 23.16 -6.29
CA TYR A 135 7.67 22.02 -6.77
C TYR A 135 8.55 20.78 -6.90
N GLU A 136 8.20 19.77 -6.12
CA GLU A 136 8.75 18.43 -6.21
C GLU A 136 7.65 17.40 -5.92
N VAL A 137 7.68 16.32 -6.69
CA VAL A 137 6.83 15.15 -6.50
C VAL A 137 7.70 13.98 -6.05
N TYR A 138 7.20 13.27 -5.05
CA TYR A 138 7.85 12.10 -4.48
C TYR A 138 6.91 10.91 -4.51
N VAL A 139 7.42 9.79 -4.99
CA VAL A 139 6.69 8.52 -5.07
C VAL A 139 7.45 7.42 -4.33
N THR A 140 6.73 6.63 -3.54
CA THR A 140 7.20 5.33 -3.09
C THR A 140 6.31 4.26 -3.69
N HIS A 141 6.92 3.23 -4.25
CA HIS A 141 6.26 2.26 -5.10
C HIS A 141 6.66 0.84 -4.67
N ASN A 142 5.70 -0.03 -4.41
CA ASN A 142 5.95 -1.44 -4.15
C ASN A 142 5.21 -2.29 -5.17
N GLY A 143 5.85 -3.32 -5.71
CA GLY A 143 5.32 -4.12 -6.82
C GLY A 143 5.87 -3.69 -8.19
N ASP A 144 5.15 -4.05 -9.25
CA ASP A 144 5.56 -3.87 -10.65
C ASP A 144 4.49 -3.11 -11.45
N PHE A 145 4.90 -2.01 -12.07
CA PHE A 145 4.11 -1.23 -13.01
C PHE A 145 4.46 -1.59 -14.45
N ASP A 146 3.50 -2.17 -15.17
CA ASP A 146 3.73 -2.77 -16.49
C ASP A 146 3.42 -1.80 -17.63
N TYR A 147 2.18 -1.29 -17.65
CA TYR A 147 1.62 -0.51 -18.74
C TYR A 147 0.77 0.65 -18.25
N TRP A 148 0.63 1.65 -19.11
CA TRP A 148 -0.34 2.72 -18.96
C TRP A 148 -1.13 2.90 -20.25
N GLU A 149 -2.44 3.03 -20.15
CA GLU A 149 -3.31 3.32 -21.28
C GLU A 149 -3.13 4.77 -21.72
N LEU A 150 -2.65 4.97 -22.96
CA LEU A 150 -2.37 6.28 -23.53
C LEU A 150 -2.49 6.25 -25.06
N PHE A 151 -3.30 7.17 -25.60
CA PHE A 151 -3.75 7.16 -27.00
C PHE A 151 -4.38 5.82 -27.38
N ASP A 152 -5.43 5.42 -26.64
CA ASP A 152 -6.23 4.20 -26.84
C ASP A 152 -5.42 2.92 -27.00
N SER A 153 -4.29 2.83 -26.28
CA SER A 153 -3.34 1.73 -26.39
C SER A 153 -2.53 1.56 -25.12
N LEU A 154 -2.18 0.32 -24.80
CA LEU A 154 -1.29 0.00 -23.69
C LEU A 154 0.15 0.35 -24.04
N ARG A 155 0.75 1.29 -23.31
CA ARG A 155 2.16 1.68 -23.45
C ARG A 155 2.98 1.03 -22.36
N THR A 156 4.09 0.38 -22.71
CA THR A 156 4.99 -0.20 -21.70
C THR A 156 5.58 0.92 -20.84
N GLN A 157 5.96 0.61 -19.60
CA GLN A 157 6.69 1.58 -18.76
C GLN A 157 7.96 2.15 -19.43
N LYS A 158 8.59 1.38 -20.34
CA LYS A 158 9.77 1.85 -21.08
C LYS A 158 9.40 2.93 -22.11
N ASP A 159 8.35 2.68 -22.88
CA ASP A 159 7.86 3.63 -23.88
C ASP A 159 7.32 4.88 -23.20
N LEU A 160 6.56 4.70 -22.12
CA LEU A 160 6.06 5.79 -21.29
C LEU A 160 7.19 6.65 -20.74
N GLY A 161 8.29 6.04 -20.29
CA GLY A 161 9.46 6.77 -19.82
C GLY A 161 10.09 7.67 -20.89
N ARG A 162 10.20 7.20 -22.14
CA ARG A 162 10.71 8.00 -23.27
C ARG A 162 9.73 9.13 -23.63
N TRP A 163 8.45 8.82 -23.65
CA TRP A 163 7.40 9.81 -23.89
C TRP A 163 7.42 10.92 -22.83
N LEU A 164 7.51 10.55 -21.55
CA LEU A 164 7.62 11.51 -20.44
C LEU A 164 8.86 12.40 -20.54
N GLN A 165 10.01 11.88 -21.01
CA GLN A 165 11.20 12.71 -21.23
C GLN A 165 10.94 13.83 -22.23
N ASN A 166 10.18 13.57 -23.28
CA ASN A 166 9.83 14.58 -24.28
C ASN A 166 8.77 15.55 -23.75
N VAL A 167 7.71 15.03 -23.11
CA VAL A 167 6.61 15.86 -22.58
C VAL A 167 7.06 16.80 -21.46
N LEU A 168 7.87 16.29 -20.53
CA LEU A 168 8.38 17.06 -19.39
C LEU A 168 9.69 17.78 -19.71
N ASN A 169 10.13 17.76 -20.97
CA ASN A 169 11.36 18.40 -21.44
C ASN A 169 12.61 18.01 -20.61
N MET A 170 12.72 16.71 -20.30
CA MET A 170 13.79 16.14 -19.47
C MET A 170 14.81 15.40 -20.35
N HIS A 171 15.85 16.12 -20.76
CA HIS A 171 16.92 15.57 -21.61
C HIS A 171 17.93 14.69 -20.86
N LYS A 172 17.83 14.58 -19.53
CA LYS A 172 18.70 13.69 -18.75
C LYS A 172 18.20 12.25 -18.83
N THR A 173 19.14 11.30 -18.91
CA THR A 173 18.84 9.88 -18.80
C THR A 173 18.13 9.60 -17.47
N ILE A 174 16.87 9.16 -17.54
CA ILE A 174 16.09 8.75 -16.38
C ILE A 174 16.50 7.32 -15.95
N ALA A 175 16.33 6.99 -14.68
CA ALA A 175 16.60 5.63 -14.21
C ALA A 175 15.68 4.62 -14.93
N SER A 176 16.16 3.39 -15.11
CA SER A 176 15.42 2.34 -15.82
C SER A 176 14.24 1.78 -15.05
N CYS A 177 14.22 1.93 -13.72
CA CYS A 177 13.12 1.48 -12.88
C CYS A 177 11.78 2.14 -13.24
N ASP A 178 10.71 1.39 -13.08
CA ASP A 178 9.32 1.77 -13.34
C ASP A 178 8.82 2.87 -12.38
N SER A 179 9.28 2.85 -11.15
CA SER A 179 8.89 3.75 -10.06
C SER A 179 9.22 5.22 -10.36
N VAL A 180 10.28 5.46 -11.15
CA VAL A 180 10.59 6.81 -11.65
C VAL A 180 9.58 7.27 -12.70
N LYS A 181 9.04 6.37 -13.52
CA LYS A 181 8.00 6.73 -14.50
C LYS A 181 6.68 7.01 -13.82
N VAL A 182 6.34 6.28 -12.76
CA VAL A 182 5.22 6.64 -11.89
C VAL A 182 5.40 8.05 -11.32
N ALA A 183 6.60 8.40 -10.84
CA ALA A 183 6.89 9.77 -10.40
C ALA A 183 6.73 10.81 -11.51
N GLY A 184 7.10 10.49 -12.75
CA GLY A 184 6.94 11.38 -13.90
C GLY A 184 5.47 11.56 -14.31
N MET A 185 4.67 10.49 -14.23
CA MET A 185 3.23 10.57 -14.41
C MET A 185 2.59 11.44 -13.33
N MET A 186 3.00 11.28 -12.06
CA MET A 186 2.51 12.16 -10.98
C MET A 186 2.90 13.62 -11.23
N GLU A 187 4.11 13.89 -11.72
CA GLU A 187 4.58 15.24 -12.06
C GLU A 187 3.77 15.86 -13.22
N LEU A 188 3.41 15.06 -14.23
CA LEU A 188 2.58 15.48 -15.36
C LEU A 188 1.11 15.70 -14.96
N LEU A 189 0.58 14.82 -14.11
CA LEU A 189 -0.83 14.80 -13.73
C LEU A 189 -1.15 15.79 -12.62
N ARG A 190 -0.22 16.10 -11.70
CA ARG A 190 -0.44 17.08 -10.63
C ARG A 190 -0.27 18.49 -11.20
N THR A 191 -1.38 19.13 -11.55
CA THR A 191 -1.38 20.45 -12.20
C THR A 191 -2.15 21.55 -11.45
N GLN A 192 -2.86 21.23 -10.37
CA GLN A 192 -3.74 22.19 -9.69
C GLN A 192 -3.04 23.51 -9.31
N GLY A 193 -3.59 24.63 -9.77
CA GLY A 193 -3.04 25.97 -9.54
C GLY A 193 -1.81 26.32 -10.38
N ILE A 194 -1.37 25.47 -11.31
CA ILE A 194 -0.19 25.70 -12.15
C ILE A 194 -0.60 25.74 -13.63
N TRP A 195 -0.67 26.93 -14.22
CA TRP A 195 -1.07 27.08 -15.62
C TRP A 195 -0.16 26.33 -16.58
N LYS A 196 1.16 26.48 -16.42
CA LYS A 196 2.15 25.84 -17.28
C LYS A 196 1.99 24.32 -17.35
N HIS A 197 1.73 23.67 -16.22
CA HIS A 197 1.56 22.22 -16.17
C HIS A 197 0.20 21.80 -16.72
N SER A 198 -0.86 22.55 -16.40
CA SER A 198 -2.21 22.28 -16.87
C SER A 198 -2.32 22.37 -18.39
N ILE A 199 -1.71 23.40 -18.99
CA ILE A 199 -1.63 23.59 -20.44
C ILE A 199 -0.83 22.47 -21.11
N ARG A 200 0.30 22.06 -20.51
CA ARG A 200 1.10 20.94 -21.01
C ARG A 200 0.30 19.63 -21.04
N LEU A 201 -0.42 19.31 -19.96
CA LEU A 201 -1.28 18.13 -19.90
C LEU A 201 -2.45 18.22 -20.89
N ALA A 202 -3.09 19.38 -20.99
CA ALA A 202 -4.17 19.64 -21.95
C ALA A 202 -3.70 19.47 -23.39
N TYR A 203 -2.51 19.94 -23.73
CA TYR A 203 -1.92 19.75 -25.06
C TYR A 203 -1.78 18.25 -25.39
N GLN A 204 -1.24 17.45 -24.48
CA GLN A 204 -1.05 16.01 -24.69
C GLN A 204 -2.37 15.24 -24.81
N THR A 205 -3.42 15.68 -24.14
CA THR A 205 -4.72 14.98 -24.10
C THR A 205 -5.72 15.45 -25.15
N SER A 206 -5.50 16.63 -25.75
CA SER A 206 -6.51 17.27 -26.61
C SER A 206 -6.00 17.65 -28.01
N VAL A 207 -4.69 17.82 -28.16
CA VAL A 207 -4.09 18.35 -29.40
C VAL A 207 -3.19 17.30 -30.04
N GLN A 208 -2.41 16.58 -29.23
CA GLN A 208 -1.45 15.62 -29.77
C GLN A 208 -2.18 14.44 -30.43
N PRO A 209 -1.94 14.15 -31.72
CA PRO A 209 -2.74 13.15 -32.44
C PRO A 209 -2.23 11.72 -32.21
N SER A 210 -0.96 11.54 -31.83
CA SER A 210 -0.43 10.21 -31.57
C SER A 210 0.76 10.19 -30.59
N PHE A 211 0.93 9.03 -29.99
CA PHE A 211 2.08 8.69 -29.17
C PHE A 211 3.41 8.82 -29.96
N GLN A 212 3.43 8.38 -31.22
CA GLN A 212 4.64 8.29 -32.02
C GLN A 212 5.21 9.66 -32.39
N HIS A 213 4.36 10.64 -32.70
CA HIS A 213 4.81 12.01 -32.96
C HIS A 213 5.58 12.54 -31.75
N THR A 214 5.03 12.38 -30.55
CA THR A 214 5.71 12.80 -29.31
C THR A 214 7.05 12.09 -29.15
N LEU A 215 7.12 10.78 -29.38
CA LEU A 215 8.36 10.01 -29.25
C LEU A 215 9.45 10.47 -30.23
N ASN A 216 9.06 10.80 -31.47
CA ASN A 216 9.97 11.29 -32.50
C ASN A 216 10.42 12.74 -32.26
N GLY A 217 9.87 13.42 -31.25
CA GLY A 217 10.09 14.83 -31.01
C GLY A 217 9.30 15.75 -31.94
N GLU A 218 8.31 15.20 -32.65
CA GLU A 218 7.43 15.92 -33.56
C GLU A 218 6.22 16.49 -32.82
N MET A 219 5.75 17.66 -33.27
CA MET A 219 4.58 18.33 -32.68
C MET A 219 4.68 18.53 -31.15
N LEU A 220 5.89 18.56 -30.59
CA LEU A 220 6.10 18.93 -29.20
C LEU A 220 5.75 20.40 -29.00
N LEU A 221 5.14 20.70 -27.86
CA LEU A 221 4.90 22.09 -27.48
C LEU A 221 6.24 22.68 -27.03
N GLU A 222 6.85 23.52 -27.89
CA GLU A 222 8.13 24.15 -27.57
C GLU A 222 8.05 24.96 -26.28
N GLU A 223 9.13 24.95 -25.50
CA GLU A 223 9.16 25.60 -24.20
C GLU A 223 8.95 27.12 -24.30
N SER A 224 9.38 27.74 -25.41
CA SER A 224 9.14 29.15 -25.75
C SER A 224 7.65 29.45 -25.89
N LEU A 225 6.94 28.68 -26.73
CA LEU A 225 5.51 28.82 -26.96
C LEU A 225 4.72 28.49 -25.68
N LEU A 226 5.07 27.43 -24.96
CA LEU A 226 4.45 27.08 -23.68
C LEU A 226 4.55 28.23 -22.68
N ASN A 227 5.72 28.86 -22.55
CA ASN A 227 5.91 30.02 -21.66
C ASN A 227 5.05 31.21 -22.10
N GLN A 228 4.95 31.47 -23.40
CA GLN A 228 4.13 32.56 -23.95
C GLN A 228 2.64 32.37 -23.65
N ILE A 229 2.09 31.19 -23.94
CA ILE A 229 0.66 30.90 -23.71
C ILE A 229 0.33 30.80 -22.22
N THR A 230 1.31 30.38 -21.40
CA THR A 230 1.21 30.43 -19.93
C THR A 230 1.11 31.87 -19.44
N ALA A 231 1.97 32.78 -19.91
CA ALA A 231 1.94 34.18 -19.48
C ALA A 231 0.60 34.87 -19.81
N ILE A 232 -0.01 34.51 -20.95
CA ILE A 232 -1.34 34.96 -21.33
C ILE A 232 -2.40 34.43 -20.36
N ALA A 233 -2.34 33.14 -20.03
CA ALA A 233 -3.27 32.53 -19.09
C ALA A 233 -3.16 33.14 -17.68
N GLU A 234 -1.95 33.36 -17.20
CA GLU A 234 -1.65 34.04 -15.93
C GLU A 234 -2.27 35.44 -15.89
N ASN A 235 -2.10 36.24 -16.95
CA ASN A 235 -2.64 37.61 -17.03
C ASN A 235 -4.18 37.61 -17.09
N ILE A 236 -4.77 36.79 -17.95
CA ILE A 236 -6.24 36.68 -18.07
C ILE A 236 -6.84 36.21 -16.74
N PHE A 237 -6.24 35.20 -16.10
CA PHE A 237 -6.71 34.71 -14.82
C PHE A 237 -6.58 35.77 -13.72
N GLN A 238 -5.45 36.48 -13.65
CA GLN A 238 -5.27 37.62 -12.72
C GLN A 238 -6.38 38.66 -12.92
N GLN A 239 -6.67 39.07 -14.15
CA GLN A 239 -7.75 40.03 -14.43
C GLN A 239 -9.12 39.49 -14.01
N HIS A 240 -9.37 38.20 -14.21
CA HIS A 240 -10.62 37.54 -13.88
C HIS A 240 -10.86 37.44 -12.36
N VAL A 241 -9.80 37.25 -11.56
CA VAL A 241 -9.91 37.06 -10.10
C VAL A 241 -9.69 38.35 -9.28
N THR A 242 -9.16 39.41 -9.89
CA THR A 242 -8.84 40.66 -9.17
C THR A 242 -10.10 41.35 -8.69
N GLY A 243 -10.18 41.63 -7.38
CA GLY A 243 -11.33 42.30 -6.77
C GLY A 243 -12.58 41.42 -6.60
N VAL A 244 -12.48 40.12 -6.93
CA VAL A 244 -13.56 39.16 -6.78
C VAL A 244 -13.27 38.25 -5.58
N PRO A 245 -14.17 38.13 -4.59
CA PRO A 245 -14.01 37.18 -3.49
C PRO A 245 -13.80 35.77 -4.01
N ALA A 246 -12.84 35.01 -3.47
CA ALA A 246 -12.55 33.65 -3.93
C ALA A 246 -13.78 32.72 -3.90
N SER A 247 -14.69 32.93 -2.96
CA SER A 247 -15.96 32.21 -2.85
C SER A 247 -16.95 32.49 -3.98
N SER A 248 -16.68 33.44 -4.88
CA SER A 248 -17.56 33.80 -6.01
C SER A 248 -16.97 33.54 -7.39
N VAL A 249 -15.65 33.30 -7.48
CA VAL A 249 -14.96 33.01 -8.74
C VAL A 249 -15.19 31.54 -9.11
N LEU A 250 -15.62 31.30 -10.35
CA LEU A 250 -15.82 29.97 -10.94
C LEU A 250 -16.98 29.16 -10.34
N GLN A 251 -17.88 29.75 -9.52
CA GLN A 251 -19.09 29.03 -9.07
C GLN A 251 -20.14 28.88 -10.18
N ASP A 252 -20.18 29.83 -11.12
CA ASP A 252 -21.13 29.83 -12.23
C ASP A 252 -20.47 29.25 -13.49
N SER A 253 -21.11 28.23 -14.05
CA SER A 253 -20.76 27.65 -15.35
C SER A 253 -20.56 28.70 -16.46
N ARG A 254 -21.25 29.85 -16.39
CA ARG A 254 -21.08 30.97 -17.32
C ARG A 254 -19.73 31.64 -17.19
N GLN A 255 -19.27 31.92 -15.97
CA GLN A 255 -17.95 32.53 -15.75
C GLN A 255 -16.83 31.63 -16.28
N VAL A 256 -16.95 30.32 -16.10
CA VAL A 256 -15.97 29.37 -16.63
C VAL A 256 -16.01 29.31 -18.15
N LYS A 257 -17.20 29.30 -18.76
CA LYS A 257 -17.35 29.38 -20.23
C LYS A 257 -16.78 30.68 -20.80
N ASP A 258 -16.99 31.80 -20.13
CA ASP A 258 -16.43 33.09 -20.54
C ASP A 258 -14.90 33.07 -20.46
N LEU A 259 -14.34 32.51 -19.38
CA LEU A 259 -12.89 32.34 -19.24
C LEU A 259 -12.32 31.44 -20.34
N ILE A 260 -13.00 30.33 -20.68
CA ILE A 260 -12.63 29.45 -21.81
C ILE A 260 -12.60 30.25 -23.11
N ALA A 261 -13.66 30.99 -23.40
CA ALA A 261 -13.78 31.75 -24.65
C ALA A 261 -12.68 32.83 -24.77
N VAL A 262 -12.41 33.55 -23.68
CA VAL A 262 -11.36 34.59 -23.63
C VAL A 262 -9.97 33.98 -23.81
N LEU A 263 -9.67 32.87 -23.12
CA LEU A 263 -8.38 32.16 -23.27
C LEU A 263 -8.21 31.60 -24.68
N ALA A 264 -9.23 30.90 -25.20
CA ALA A 264 -9.19 30.28 -26.52
C ALA A 264 -8.94 31.34 -27.61
N LYS A 265 -9.63 32.49 -27.53
CA LYS A 265 -9.41 33.61 -28.43
C LYS A 265 -8.00 34.18 -28.30
N ALA A 266 -7.54 34.46 -27.07
CA ALA A 266 -6.22 35.04 -26.84
C ALA A 266 -5.09 34.13 -27.35
N TRP A 267 -5.22 32.81 -27.20
CA TRP A 267 -4.27 31.84 -27.72
C TRP A 267 -4.34 31.70 -29.24
N TYR A 268 -5.53 31.77 -29.82
CA TYR A 268 -5.71 31.78 -31.27
C TYR A 268 -5.03 33.00 -31.92
N ASP A 269 -5.10 34.16 -31.27
CA ASP A 269 -4.54 35.43 -31.75
C ASP A 269 -3.00 35.48 -31.74
N ILE A 270 -2.32 34.59 -31.01
CA ILE A 270 -0.84 34.45 -31.04
C ILE A 270 -0.35 34.04 -32.45
N GLY A 271 -1.21 33.39 -33.24
CA GLY A 271 -0.98 33.06 -34.65
C GLY A 271 -0.12 31.81 -34.92
N GLY A 272 -0.02 31.46 -36.20
CA GLY A 272 0.92 30.47 -36.76
C GLY A 272 0.79 29.05 -36.22
N GLU A 273 1.69 28.67 -35.32
CA GLU A 273 1.94 27.29 -34.92
C GLU A 273 0.83 26.68 -34.06
N LEU A 274 0.33 27.41 -33.05
CA LEU A 274 -0.73 26.90 -32.18
C LEU A 274 -2.06 26.76 -32.94
N ARG A 275 -2.36 27.73 -33.81
CA ARG A 275 -3.54 27.72 -34.69
C ARG A 275 -3.51 26.54 -35.66
N ASN A 276 -2.37 26.28 -36.29
CA ASN A 276 -2.19 25.14 -37.19
C ASN A 276 -2.34 23.79 -36.49
N ARG A 277 -2.02 23.72 -35.19
CA ARG A 277 -2.11 22.48 -34.39
C ARG A 277 -3.51 22.27 -33.80
N CYS A 278 -4.15 23.32 -33.28
CA CYS A 278 -5.38 23.18 -32.47
C CYS A 278 -6.68 23.54 -33.20
N GLY A 279 -6.63 24.24 -34.33
CA GLY A 279 -7.83 24.80 -34.96
C GLY A 279 -8.44 25.92 -34.11
N THR A 280 -9.40 25.62 -33.24
CA THR A 280 -10.20 26.60 -32.47
C THR A 280 -9.69 26.90 -31.06
N CYS A 281 -8.65 26.22 -30.55
CA CYS A 281 -8.08 26.36 -29.18
C CYS A 281 -9.07 26.18 -28.00
N GLU A 282 -10.38 26.04 -28.25
CA GLU A 282 -11.42 25.91 -27.23
C GLU A 282 -11.20 24.68 -26.35
N LEU A 283 -10.96 23.51 -26.96
CA LEU A 283 -10.72 22.27 -26.21
C LEU A 283 -9.45 22.35 -25.36
N LEU A 284 -8.39 22.97 -25.89
CA LEU A 284 -7.16 23.22 -25.14
C LEU A 284 -7.44 24.11 -23.92
N ALA A 285 -8.20 25.20 -24.07
CA ALA A 285 -8.54 26.11 -22.98
C ALA A 285 -9.41 25.44 -21.93
N GLN A 286 -10.42 24.69 -22.38
CA GLN A 286 -11.31 23.92 -21.52
C GLN A 286 -10.55 22.91 -20.66
N HIS A 287 -9.76 22.03 -21.27
CA HIS A 287 -8.97 21.05 -20.52
C HIS A 287 -7.91 21.71 -19.63
N SER A 288 -7.28 22.81 -20.08
CA SER A 288 -6.31 23.55 -19.27
C SER A 288 -6.95 24.10 -18.00
N ILE A 289 -8.16 24.68 -18.07
CA ILE A 289 -8.89 25.16 -16.90
C ILE A 289 -9.27 23.98 -15.99
N CYS A 290 -9.82 22.90 -16.53
CA CYS A 290 -10.20 21.74 -15.71
C CYS A 290 -9.00 21.18 -14.93
N TYR A 291 -7.87 20.98 -15.61
CA TYR A 291 -6.64 20.49 -14.96
C TYR A 291 -6.04 21.50 -13.98
N PHE A 292 -6.18 22.80 -14.25
CA PHE A 292 -5.75 23.85 -13.33
C PHE A 292 -6.57 23.86 -12.03
N LEU A 293 -7.84 23.49 -12.08
CA LEU A 293 -8.72 23.50 -10.90
C LEU A 293 -8.67 22.20 -10.11
N GLU A 294 -8.59 21.05 -10.78
CA GLU A 294 -9.01 19.77 -10.17
C GLU A 294 -7.87 18.80 -9.84
N ASN A 295 -6.71 18.92 -10.50
CA ASN A 295 -5.65 17.93 -10.42
C ASN A 295 -4.71 18.15 -9.22
N ASP A 296 -5.26 17.99 -8.02
CA ASP A 296 -4.46 17.84 -6.78
C ASP A 296 -3.71 16.49 -6.77
N ILE A 297 -2.85 16.25 -5.78
CA ILE A 297 -2.04 15.02 -5.72
C ILE A 297 -2.87 13.73 -5.62
N PHE A 298 -4.06 13.77 -5.03
CA PHE A 298 -4.95 12.62 -4.96
C PHE A 298 -5.64 12.39 -6.29
N THR A 299 -6.19 13.43 -6.93
CA THR A 299 -6.81 13.33 -8.26
C THR A 299 -5.79 12.85 -9.29
N ALA A 300 -4.54 13.32 -9.21
CA ALA A 300 -3.46 12.85 -10.05
C ALA A 300 -3.19 11.34 -9.86
N LEU A 301 -3.13 10.88 -8.60
CA LEU A 301 -2.93 9.46 -8.30
C LEU A 301 -4.13 8.60 -8.75
N ASP A 302 -5.35 9.10 -8.60
CA ASP A 302 -6.57 8.42 -9.01
C ASP A 302 -6.67 8.28 -10.54
N LYS A 303 -6.38 9.35 -11.29
CA LYS A 303 -6.27 9.33 -12.76
C LYS A 303 -5.14 8.42 -13.26
N PHE A 304 -4.04 8.36 -12.52
CA PHE A 304 -2.99 7.40 -12.85
C PHE A 304 -3.50 5.97 -12.65
N LEU A 305 -4.15 5.68 -11.51
CA LEU A 305 -4.61 4.35 -11.16
C LEU A 305 -5.65 3.81 -12.17
N SER A 306 -6.55 4.66 -12.68
CA SER A 306 -7.58 4.26 -13.65
C SER A 306 -7.00 3.69 -14.95
N CYS A 307 -5.88 4.27 -15.42
CA CYS A 307 -5.24 3.90 -16.68
C CYS A 307 -4.00 3.00 -16.50
N ALA A 308 -3.57 2.73 -15.26
CA ALA A 308 -2.38 1.95 -14.97
C ALA A 308 -2.67 0.45 -14.84
N HIS A 309 -1.81 -0.37 -15.44
CA HIS A 309 -1.85 -1.82 -15.35
C HIS A 309 -0.59 -2.36 -14.70
N GLY A 310 -0.76 -3.31 -13.80
CA GLY A 310 0.32 -3.93 -13.04
C GLY A 310 -0.20 -4.39 -11.68
N SER A 311 0.73 -4.75 -10.81
CA SER A 311 0.44 -5.05 -9.42
C SER A 311 1.34 -4.21 -8.53
N PHE A 312 0.82 -3.09 -8.06
CA PHE A 312 1.59 -2.09 -7.33
C PHE A 312 0.79 -1.36 -6.24
N GLY A 313 1.52 -0.89 -5.23
CA GLY A 313 1.06 -0.01 -4.17
C GLY A 313 1.87 1.27 -4.23
N ILE A 314 1.20 2.42 -4.23
CA ILE A 314 1.82 3.72 -4.43
C ILE A 314 1.54 4.61 -3.22
N THR A 315 2.54 5.37 -2.81
CA THR A 315 2.36 6.56 -1.99
C THR A 315 2.92 7.75 -2.75
N ALA A 316 2.11 8.77 -2.96
CA ALA A 316 2.46 9.98 -3.68
C ALA A 316 2.35 11.20 -2.78
N CYS A 317 3.26 12.14 -3.00
CA CYS A 317 3.47 13.31 -2.15
C CYS A 317 3.99 14.48 -2.98
N CYS A 318 3.54 15.69 -2.67
CA CYS A 318 3.95 16.91 -3.37
C CYS A 318 4.35 18.00 -2.36
N THR A 319 5.35 18.81 -2.68
CA THR A 319 5.74 19.98 -1.87
C THR A 319 4.64 21.04 -1.79
N LEU A 320 3.80 21.15 -2.83
CA LEU A 320 2.66 22.07 -2.85
C LEU A 320 1.48 21.60 -2.00
N ASP A 321 1.46 20.33 -1.64
CA ASP A 321 0.42 19.70 -0.82
C ASP A 321 1.07 19.16 0.48
N PRO A 322 1.68 20.02 1.33
CA PRO A 322 2.59 19.58 2.38
C PRO A 322 1.89 18.91 3.57
N ASN A 323 0.56 19.01 3.65
CA ASN A 323 -0.29 18.40 4.67
C ASN A 323 -1.00 17.13 4.18
N VAL A 324 -0.67 16.68 2.97
CA VAL A 324 -1.39 15.61 2.27
C VAL A 324 -0.42 14.50 1.89
N VAL A 325 -0.91 13.27 2.02
CA VAL A 325 -0.35 12.07 1.39
C VAL A 325 -1.49 11.32 0.69
N ALA A 326 -1.25 10.91 -0.54
CA ALA A 326 -2.16 10.06 -1.29
C ALA A 326 -1.57 8.65 -1.37
N ILE A 327 -2.37 7.63 -1.05
CA ILE A 327 -1.96 6.22 -1.04
C ILE A 327 -2.92 5.47 -1.96
N ALA A 328 -2.38 4.59 -2.79
CA ALA A 328 -3.16 3.76 -3.70
C ALA A 328 -2.70 2.30 -3.67
N SER A 329 -3.62 1.41 -3.98
CA SER A 329 -3.38 -0.03 -4.09
C SER A 329 -4.06 -0.58 -5.33
N ARG A 330 -3.34 -1.39 -6.12
CA ARG A 330 -3.87 -2.19 -7.24
C ARG A 330 -3.03 -3.45 -7.40
N GLY A 331 -3.57 -4.61 -7.05
CA GLY A 331 -2.88 -5.90 -7.01
C GLY A 331 -1.89 -6.06 -5.85
N GLN A 332 -1.29 -4.98 -5.34
CA GLN A 332 -0.38 -5.02 -4.19
C GLN A 332 -1.08 -4.53 -2.91
N ALA A 333 -1.12 -5.37 -1.89
CA ALA A 333 -1.70 -5.02 -0.59
C ALA A 333 -1.08 -3.74 0.00
N MET A 334 -1.95 -2.88 0.55
CA MET A 334 -1.62 -1.70 1.34
C MET A 334 -2.60 -1.58 2.51
N SER A 335 -2.11 -1.16 3.67
CA SER A 335 -2.90 -0.97 4.89
C SER A 335 -2.55 0.37 5.52
N VAL A 336 -3.55 1.01 6.13
CA VAL A 336 -3.44 2.24 6.91
C VAL A 336 -3.93 1.96 8.33
N SER A 337 -3.19 2.37 9.35
CA SER A 337 -3.60 2.22 10.75
C SER A 337 -3.55 3.54 11.51
N PHE A 338 -4.43 3.63 12.51
CA PHE A 338 -4.72 4.85 13.24
C PHE A 338 -4.53 4.64 14.74
N ASN A 339 -3.78 5.55 15.37
CA ASN A 339 -3.80 5.71 16.82
C ASN A 339 -4.59 6.98 17.14
N GLU A 340 -5.80 6.80 17.69
CA GLU A 340 -6.73 7.89 18.00
C GLU A 340 -6.19 8.85 19.08
N ASP A 341 -5.48 8.34 20.08
CA ASP A 341 -4.98 9.16 21.19
C ASP A 341 -3.82 10.09 20.78
N LEU A 342 -2.95 9.64 19.87
CA LEU A 342 -1.72 10.35 19.52
C LEU A 342 -1.82 11.24 18.27
N GLY A 343 -2.86 11.08 17.44
CA GLY A 343 -2.90 11.77 16.15
C GLY A 343 -1.92 11.17 15.14
N VAL A 344 -1.69 9.85 15.20
CA VAL A 344 -0.70 9.16 14.35
C VAL A 344 -1.41 8.26 13.35
N VAL A 345 -0.96 8.35 12.10
CA VAL A 345 -1.35 7.45 11.03
C VAL A 345 -0.10 6.73 10.52
N LEU A 346 -0.16 5.41 10.46
CA LEU A 346 0.86 4.56 9.84
C LEU A 346 0.28 3.94 8.56
N TRP A 347 1.14 3.62 7.61
CA TRP A 347 0.73 2.82 6.45
C TRP A 347 1.88 1.94 5.99
N GLY A 348 1.56 0.92 5.21
CA GLY A 348 2.54 0.00 4.65
C GLY A 348 1.90 -1.10 3.83
N SER A 349 2.72 -1.85 3.11
CA SER A 349 2.26 -2.96 2.27
C SER A 349 2.07 -4.28 3.03
N GLU A 350 2.29 -4.27 4.35
CA GLU A 350 2.10 -5.43 5.21
C GLU A 350 1.18 -5.06 6.38
N ALA A 351 0.01 -5.70 6.45
CA ALA A 351 -1.00 -5.39 7.45
C ALA A 351 -0.53 -5.66 8.89
N SER A 352 0.34 -6.66 9.06
CA SER A 352 0.90 -7.05 10.36
C SER A 352 1.91 -6.02 10.89
N ALA A 353 2.62 -5.31 10.00
CA ALA A 353 3.54 -4.23 10.36
C ALA A 353 2.80 -3.02 10.97
N GLN A 354 1.49 -2.91 10.74
CA GLN A 354 0.65 -1.87 11.32
C GLN A 354 0.33 -2.12 12.81
N MET A 355 0.62 -3.31 13.33
CA MET A 355 0.40 -3.68 14.73
C MET A 355 1.57 -3.31 15.64
N VAL A 356 2.66 -2.77 15.08
CA VAL A 356 3.86 -2.42 15.84
C VAL A 356 3.54 -1.24 16.78
N PRO A 357 3.85 -1.33 18.09
CA PRO A 357 3.65 -0.24 19.02
C PRO A 357 4.43 1.02 18.61
N ILE A 358 3.82 2.18 18.75
CA ILE A 358 4.45 3.48 18.46
C ILE A 358 5.27 3.87 19.69
N GLY A 359 6.57 3.56 19.67
CA GLY A 359 7.49 3.95 20.73
C GLY A 359 7.79 5.46 20.70
N LEU A 360 7.23 6.23 21.63
CA LEU A 360 7.76 7.56 21.96
C LEU A 360 9.01 7.39 22.81
N VAL A 361 10.20 7.41 22.20
CA VAL A 361 11.44 7.47 22.97
C VAL A 361 11.49 8.83 23.67
N SER A 362 11.21 8.85 24.98
CA SER A 362 11.42 10.04 25.80
C SER A 362 12.90 10.41 25.72
N GLY A 363 13.20 11.64 25.31
CA GLY A 363 14.57 12.10 25.12
C GLY A 363 15.39 12.00 26.40
N GLY A 364 16.27 10.99 26.48
CA GLY A 364 17.35 10.95 27.46
C GLY A 364 18.35 12.06 27.19
N GLY A 365 18.64 12.85 28.23
CA GLY A 365 19.55 13.98 28.20
C GLY A 365 20.96 13.62 27.71
N ARG A 366 21.63 14.62 27.15
CA ARG A 366 23.05 14.56 26.83
C ARG A 366 23.87 14.28 28.10
N GLY A 367 24.50 13.10 28.15
CA GLY A 367 25.49 12.73 29.16
C GLY A 367 26.03 11.34 28.81
N GLY A 368 27.34 11.17 28.83
CA GLY A 368 28.01 10.00 28.26
C GLY A 368 27.85 8.71 29.06
N GLY A 369 28.21 7.60 28.40
CA GLY A 369 28.38 6.28 29.00
C GLY A 369 27.09 5.48 29.09
N GLY A 370 27.06 4.35 28.39
CA GLY A 370 25.98 3.37 28.53
C GLY A 370 25.78 3.00 30.00
N ARG A 371 24.56 3.17 30.48
CA ARG A 371 24.01 2.43 31.61
C ARG A 371 22.52 2.28 31.38
N ASP A 372 22.11 1.02 31.49
CA ASP A 372 20.79 0.49 31.21
C ASP A 372 19.71 1.14 32.07
N ILE A 373 18.56 1.44 31.46
CA ILE A 373 17.32 1.72 32.18
C ILE A 373 16.60 0.38 32.38
N GLU A 374 17.21 -0.50 33.17
CA GLU A 374 16.55 -1.61 33.84
C GLU A 374 16.68 -1.37 35.33
N SER A 375 15.70 -0.66 35.92
CA SER A 375 15.36 -0.72 37.35
C SER A 375 14.57 0.52 37.79
N GLN A 376 13.30 0.64 37.40
CA GLN A 376 12.28 1.17 38.31
C GLN A 376 10.97 0.43 38.05
N GLY A 377 10.62 -0.48 38.95
CA GLY A 377 9.27 -1.02 39.04
C GLY A 377 8.32 0.10 39.44
N GLY A 378 7.26 0.29 38.65
CA GLY A 378 6.24 1.30 38.92
C GLY A 378 5.51 1.72 37.66
N GLN A 379 4.31 1.17 37.46
CA GLN A 379 3.33 1.46 36.40
C GLN A 379 3.78 1.16 34.96
N SER A 380 3.06 0.22 34.34
CA SER A 380 3.04 0.00 32.90
C SER A 380 2.73 1.32 32.18
N ASN A 381 3.76 2.02 31.71
CA ASN A 381 3.57 3.04 30.69
C ASN A 381 3.13 2.29 29.42
N MET A 382 1.81 2.21 29.20
CA MET A 382 1.24 1.61 27.99
C MET A 382 1.90 2.25 26.77
N VAL A 383 2.67 1.45 26.02
CA VAL A 383 3.20 1.90 24.74
C VAL A 383 2.00 2.15 23.82
N PRO A 384 1.85 3.35 23.24
CA PRO A 384 0.71 3.67 22.39
C PRO A 384 0.63 2.70 21.20
N LYS A 385 -0.47 1.95 21.09
CA LYS A 385 -0.72 1.00 20.00
C LYS A 385 -1.73 1.58 19.00
N CYS A 386 -1.66 1.17 17.74
CA CYS A 386 -2.74 1.48 16.80
C CYS A 386 -4.05 0.85 17.30
N THR A 387 -5.12 1.62 17.17
CA THR A 387 -6.47 1.28 17.63
C THR A 387 -7.34 0.73 16.50
N HIS A 388 -7.08 1.16 15.27
CA HIS A 388 -7.87 0.81 14.10
C HIS A 388 -6.97 0.59 12.88
N ARG A 389 -7.41 -0.27 11.94
CA ARG A 389 -6.75 -0.51 10.65
C ARG A 389 -7.78 -0.56 9.52
N HIS A 390 -7.42 0.04 8.39
CA HIS A 390 -8.12 -0.10 7.13
C HIS A 390 -7.18 -0.72 6.10
N ASP A 391 -7.62 -1.81 5.47
CA ASP A 391 -6.89 -2.44 4.39
C ASP A 391 -7.48 -1.98 3.06
N LEU A 392 -6.65 -1.41 2.18
CA LEU A 392 -7.11 -0.88 0.90
C LEU A 392 -7.60 -2.02 -0.01
N ASP A 393 -8.56 -1.73 -0.91
CA ASP A 393 -9.04 -2.67 -1.93
C ASP A 393 -8.05 -2.81 -3.09
N GLU A 394 -7.14 -3.78 -3.00
CA GLU A 394 -6.16 -4.07 -4.04
C GLU A 394 -6.78 -4.71 -5.30
N ASP A 395 -7.89 -5.44 -5.18
CA ASP A 395 -8.51 -6.17 -6.29
C ASP A 395 -9.27 -5.21 -7.22
N GLY A 396 -10.03 -4.28 -6.62
CA GLY A 396 -10.81 -3.27 -7.31
C GLY A 396 -10.04 -1.97 -7.60
N GLY A 397 -8.94 -1.73 -6.91
CA GLY A 397 -8.21 -0.48 -6.96
C GLY A 397 -8.85 0.56 -6.03
N GLU A 398 -8.07 1.09 -5.10
CA GLU A 398 -8.52 2.12 -4.17
C GLU A 398 -7.44 3.19 -3.95
N VAL A 399 -7.91 4.43 -3.80
CA VAL A 399 -7.08 5.59 -3.46
C VAL A 399 -7.61 6.23 -2.19
N ILE A 400 -6.73 6.46 -1.22
CA ILE A 400 -7.01 7.19 0.01
C ILE A 400 -6.10 8.42 0.12
N GLU A 401 -6.72 9.57 0.35
CA GLU A 401 -6.06 10.78 0.83
C GLU A 401 -6.04 10.76 2.36
N ILE A 402 -4.90 11.06 2.95
CA ILE A 402 -4.78 11.39 4.37
C ILE A 402 -4.30 12.83 4.47
N ALA A 403 -5.08 13.66 5.16
CA ALA A 403 -4.84 15.09 5.24
C ALA A 403 -4.87 15.59 6.69
N ILE A 404 -3.85 16.35 7.10
CA ILE A 404 -3.71 16.89 8.46
C ILE A 404 -3.93 18.40 8.46
N CYS A 405 -4.93 18.87 9.20
CA CYS A 405 -5.30 20.28 9.29
C CYS A 405 -4.79 20.88 10.60
N THR A 406 -4.54 22.19 10.67
CA THR A 406 -4.12 22.83 11.94
C THR A 406 -4.89 24.05 12.36
N ASN A 407 -5.73 24.55 11.48
CA ASN A 407 -6.80 25.45 11.82
C ASN A 407 -8.02 24.93 11.05
N THR A 408 -9.03 24.46 11.76
CA THR A 408 -10.28 23.99 11.16
C THR A 408 -10.91 25.08 10.30
N GLN A 409 -10.74 26.37 10.65
CA GLN A 409 -11.31 27.50 9.91
C GLN A 409 -10.59 27.82 8.59
N ASP A 410 -9.25 27.84 8.55
CA ASP A 410 -8.50 28.22 7.33
C ASP A 410 -8.66 27.18 6.20
N ARG A 411 -8.72 25.89 6.55
CA ARG A 411 -8.99 24.86 5.56
C ARG A 411 -10.48 24.77 5.21
N MET A 412 -11.41 24.97 6.15
CA MET A 412 -12.83 25.10 5.79
C MET A 412 -13.05 26.29 4.84
N ALA A 413 -12.27 27.37 4.95
CA ALA A 413 -12.29 28.49 4.01
C ALA A 413 -11.65 28.14 2.65
N GLN A 414 -10.50 27.45 2.63
CA GLN A 414 -9.90 26.95 1.37
C GLN A 414 -10.78 25.89 0.68
N GLU A 415 -11.38 24.99 1.45
CA GLU A 415 -12.29 23.95 0.98
C GLU A 415 -13.62 24.54 0.53
N ALA A 416 -14.19 25.49 1.27
CA ALA A 416 -15.38 26.22 0.81
C ALA A 416 -15.08 27.06 -0.44
N ALA A 417 -13.87 27.60 -0.61
CA ALA A 417 -13.47 28.33 -1.80
C ALA A 417 -13.20 27.42 -3.02
N TRP A 418 -12.66 26.22 -2.83
CA TRP A 418 -12.53 25.21 -3.88
C TRP A 418 -13.86 24.51 -4.22
N CYS A 419 -14.73 24.32 -3.23
CA CYS A 419 -16.11 23.89 -3.45
C CYS A 419 -16.93 24.98 -4.14
N ALA A 420 -16.63 26.24 -3.83
CA ALA A 420 -17.21 27.39 -4.49
C ALA A 420 -16.77 27.48 -5.94
N SER A 421 -15.50 27.19 -6.28
CA SER A 421 -14.97 27.29 -7.65
C SER A 421 -15.52 26.26 -8.66
N GLY A 422 -16.71 25.69 -8.40
CA GLY A 422 -17.52 24.93 -9.34
C GLY A 422 -16.73 23.87 -10.08
N ARG A 423 -16.73 22.62 -9.57
CA ARG A 423 -16.40 21.45 -10.42
C ARG A 423 -17.16 21.62 -11.72
N MET A 424 -16.43 21.92 -12.77
CA MET A 424 -17.03 22.27 -14.03
C MET A 424 -17.60 20.96 -14.57
N GLN A 425 -18.93 20.89 -14.66
CA GLN A 425 -19.69 19.78 -15.26
C GLN A 425 -19.37 19.66 -16.76
N VAL A 426 -18.15 19.27 -17.09
CA VAL A 426 -17.74 19.00 -18.47
C VAL A 426 -17.61 17.50 -18.62
N GLN A 427 -18.73 16.88 -19.01
CA GLN A 427 -18.79 15.73 -19.91
C GLN A 427 -17.86 14.52 -19.64
N PHE A 428 -17.53 14.20 -18.38
CA PHE A 428 -17.05 12.88 -17.99
C PHE A 428 -17.59 12.51 -16.61
N GLY A 429 -18.79 11.91 -16.57
CA GLY A 429 -19.34 11.26 -15.38
C GLY A 429 -19.92 12.21 -14.32
N GLU A 430 -21.02 11.77 -13.72
CA GLU A 430 -21.88 12.53 -12.81
C GLU A 430 -21.17 12.95 -11.51
N SER A 431 -21.38 14.19 -11.07
CA SER A 431 -20.98 14.67 -9.74
C SER A 431 -22.05 14.31 -8.70
N SER A 432 -21.70 13.52 -7.68
CA SER A 432 -22.48 13.41 -6.44
C SER A 432 -22.09 14.55 -5.46
N PRO A 433 -23.04 15.19 -4.74
CA PRO A 433 -22.81 16.48 -4.06
C PRO A 433 -22.09 16.43 -2.70
N ASN A 434 -21.52 15.30 -2.28
CA ASN A 434 -20.72 15.22 -1.06
C ASN A 434 -19.31 14.72 -1.40
N PHE A 435 -18.31 15.59 -1.32
CA PHE A 435 -16.93 15.38 -1.83
C PHE A 435 -16.09 14.33 -1.06
N GLY A 436 -16.74 13.43 -0.32
CA GLY A 436 -16.13 12.22 0.23
C GLY A 436 -15.03 12.44 1.27
N ARG A 437 -14.75 13.71 1.65
CA ARG A 437 -13.83 14.02 2.76
C ARG A 437 -14.57 13.94 4.09
N PHE A 438 -14.03 13.20 5.04
CA PHE A 438 -14.61 13.05 6.37
C PHE A 438 -13.52 12.90 7.43
N SER A 439 -13.85 13.27 8.67
CA SER A 439 -13.04 12.91 9.82
C SER A 439 -13.49 11.54 10.36
N PRO A 440 -12.60 10.53 10.40
CA PRO A 440 -12.95 9.18 10.84
C PRO A 440 -13.21 9.10 12.34
N PHE A 441 -12.55 9.94 13.15
CA PHE A 441 -12.59 9.88 14.61
C PHE A 441 -13.02 11.22 15.21
N SER A 442 -13.88 11.18 16.22
CA SER A 442 -14.41 12.39 16.88
C SER A 442 -13.33 13.17 17.65
N MET A 443 -12.37 12.47 18.25
CA MET A 443 -11.27 13.05 19.04
C MET A 443 -10.14 13.64 18.17
N GLN A 444 -10.10 13.28 16.88
CA GLN A 444 -9.10 13.75 15.90
C GLN A 444 -9.76 14.58 14.79
N ASN A 445 -10.41 15.66 15.18
CA ASN A 445 -11.06 16.62 14.30
C ASN A 445 -10.09 17.40 13.36
N ASN A 446 -8.80 17.11 13.42
CA ASN A 446 -7.78 17.63 12.51
C ASN A 446 -7.32 16.63 11.43
N LEU A 447 -7.77 15.37 11.49
CA LEU A 447 -7.49 14.34 10.49
C LEU A 447 -8.68 14.19 9.54
N PHE A 448 -8.42 14.28 8.24
CA PHE A 448 -9.43 14.12 7.20
C PHE A 448 -8.98 13.07 6.19
N LEU A 449 -9.93 12.24 5.77
CA LEU A 449 -9.76 11.19 4.79
C LEU A 449 -10.64 11.45 3.58
N ARG A 450 -10.14 11.14 2.39
CA ARG A 450 -10.94 11.01 1.15
C ARG A 450 -10.65 9.66 0.56
N VAL A 451 -11.67 8.84 0.28
CA VAL A 451 -11.47 7.48 -0.24
C VAL A 451 -12.26 7.31 -1.53
N HIS A 452 -11.63 6.80 -2.58
CA HIS A 452 -12.25 6.49 -3.87
C HIS A 452 -11.91 5.06 -4.30
N ARG A 453 -12.94 4.30 -4.69
CA ARG A 453 -12.79 2.94 -5.23
C ARG A 453 -13.01 2.94 -6.73
N GLN A 454 -11.98 2.55 -7.47
CA GLN A 454 -11.99 2.52 -8.94
C GLN A 454 -13.06 1.58 -9.48
N LYS A 455 -13.17 0.37 -8.92
CA LYS A 455 -14.17 -0.62 -9.34
C LYS A 455 -15.62 -0.19 -9.06
N GLU A 456 -15.85 0.55 -7.97
CA GLU A 456 -17.18 1.06 -7.62
C GLU A 456 -17.48 2.41 -8.30
N GLN A 457 -16.48 3.03 -8.96
CA GLN A 457 -16.55 4.39 -9.53
C GLN A 457 -17.17 5.42 -8.57
N GLY A 458 -16.77 5.36 -7.29
CA GLY A 458 -17.44 6.13 -6.25
C GLY A 458 -16.56 6.47 -5.05
N PHE A 459 -16.88 7.61 -4.43
CA PHE A 459 -16.31 8.01 -3.14
C PHE A 459 -16.95 7.22 -2.01
N MET A 460 -16.15 6.75 -1.06
CA MET A 460 -16.66 6.05 0.12
C MET A 460 -17.22 7.06 1.14
N PRO A 461 -18.49 6.94 1.56
CA PRO A 461 -19.03 7.76 2.63
C PRO A 461 -18.45 7.36 3.99
N LYS A 462 -18.49 8.29 4.95
CA LYS A 462 -17.94 8.08 6.31
C LYS A 462 -18.52 6.84 6.96
N GLU A 463 -19.83 6.65 6.86
CA GLU A 463 -20.58 5.57 7.50
C GLU A 463 -20.12 4.20 7.01
N LYS A 464 -19.82 4.08 5.71
CA LYS A 464 -19.26 2.86 5.11
C LYS A 464 -17.81 2.65 5.55
N PHE A 465 -17.03 3.72 5.65
CA PHE A 465 -15.63 3.63 6.06
C PHE A 465 -15.48 3.17 7.52
N ILE A 466 -16.25 3.75 8.45
CA ILE A 466 -16.15 3.43 9.89
C ILE A 466 -16.87 2.13 10.27
N ALA A 467 -17.52 1.47 9.31
CA ALA A 467 -18.19 0.20 9.55
C ALA A 467 -17.16 -0.88 9.96
N PRO A 468 -17.50 -1.82 10.86
CA PRO A 468 -16.56 -2.83 11.36
C PRO A 468 -15.91 -3.69 10.26
N GLU A 469 -16.57 -3.84 9.12
CA GLU A 469 -16.10 -4.60 7.97
C GLU A 469 -14.99 -3.87 7.19
N THR A 470 -14.92 -2.54 7.31
CA THR A 470 -13.99 -1.69 6.56
C THR A 470 -12.88 -1.11 7.45
N LEU A 471 -13.23 -0.72 8.69
CA LEU A 471 -12.30 -0.22 9.69
C LEU A 471 -12.21 -1.23 10.85
N LEU A 472 -11.21 -2.09 10.79
CA LEU A 472 -10.96 -3.13 11.77
C LEU A 472 -10.51 -2.49 13.08
N SER A 473 -11.25 -2.76 14.16
CA SER A 473 -10.77 -2.47 15.51
C SER A 473 -9.61 -3.42 15.84
N LEU A 474 -8.48 -2.85 16.25
CA LEU A 474 -7.31 -3.58 16.73
C LEU A 474 -7.35 -3.81 18.24
N VAL A 475 -8.34 -3.25 18.92
CA VAL A 475 -8.57 -3.46 20.36
C VAL A 475 -9.02 -4.92 20.55
N GLY A 476 -8.13 -5.76 21.10
CA GLY A 476 -8.39 -7.19 21.28
C GLY A 476 -7.98 -8.07 20.09
N VAL A 477 -7.41 -7.50 19.01
CA VAL A 477 -6.77 -8.28 17.94
C VAL A 477 -5.47 -8.85 18.49
N GLY A 478 -5.58 -10.06 19.03
CA GLY A 478 -4.58 -10.72 19.87
C GLY A 478 -5.18 -11.63 20.94
N GLY A 479 -6.50 -11.59 21.17
CA GLY A 479 -7.19 -12.43 22.16
C GLY A 479 -7.49 -13.87 21.73
N ASP A 480 -7.33 -14.20 20.43
CA ASP A 480 -7.60 -15.55 19.92
C ASP A 480 -6.38 -16.50 20.02
N GLY A 481 -5.20 -15.99 20.38
CA GLY A 481 -3.96 -16.77 20.49
C GLY A 481 -3.50 -16.93 21.94
N PRO A 482 -2.41 -17.70 22.18
CA PRO A 482 -1.87 -17.84 23.53
C PRO A 482 -1.41 -16.48 24.07
N SER A 483 -1.57 -16.27 25.38
CA SER A 483 -0.97 -15.12 26.06
C SER A 483 0.55 -15.26 26.08
N LEU A 484 1.23 -14.64 25.11
CA LEU A 484 2.69 -14.64 25.04
C LEU A 484 3.26 -13.63 26.05
N SER A 485 4.24 -14.07 26.84
CA SER A 485 4.78 -13.29 27.97
C SER A 485 5.68 -12.12 27.56
N ARG A 486 6.11 -12.05 26.29
CA ARG A 486 7.08 -11.06 25.80
C ARG A 486 6.61 -10.45 24.48
N ASP A 487 6.79 -9.14 24.36
CA ASP A 487 6.65 -8.44 23.08
C ASP A 487 7.89 -8.73 22.23
N ALA A 488 7.79 -9.71 21.32
CA ALA A 488 8.88 -10.11 20.43
C ALA A 488 9.45 -8.92 19.63
N SER A 489 8.67 -7.85 19.41
CA SER A 489 9.12 -6.65 18.71
C SER A 489 10.25 -5.90 19.44
N GLN A 490 10.31 -6.01 20.76
CA GLN A 490 11.27 -5.30 21.62
C GLN A 490 12.49 -6.16 21.99
N ALA A 491 12.49 -7.45 21.63
CA ALA A 491 13.59 -8.34 21.92
C ALA A 491 14.86 -7.95 21.16
N LYS A 492 15.98 -7.87 21.88
CA LYS A 492 17.32 -7.63 21.29
C LYS A 492 17.70 -8.76 20.33
N ASP A 493 17.45 -10.00 20.75
CA ASP A 493 17.57 -11.18 19.91
C ASP A 493 16.17 -11.70 19.55
N LYS A 494 15.74 -11.34 18.33
CA LYS A 494 14.42 -11.70 17.79
C LYS A 494 14.29 -13.19 17.54
N VAL A 495 15.38 -13.87 17.17
CA VAL A 495 15.38 -15.31 16.91
C VAL A 495 15.20 -16.07 18.22
N ALA A 496 15.98 -15.73 19.24
CA ALA A 496 15.87 -16.36 20.55
C ALA A 496 14.48 -16.12 21.19
N ALA A 497 13.91 -14.92 21.01
CA ALA A 497 12.55 -14.63 21.46
C ALA A 497 11.50 -15.49 20.73
N ASP A 498 11.59 -15.61 19.42
CA ASP A 498 10.69 -16.48 18.65
C ASP A 498 10.81 -17.95 19.07
N LEU A 499 12.03 -18.45 19.32
CA LEU A 499 12.26 -19.82 19.77
C LEU A 499 11.64 -20.09 21.15
N ALA A 500 11.69 -19.12 22.06
CA ALA A 500 11.07 -19.23 23.38
C ALA A 500 9.53 -19.31 23.33
N ASP A 501 8.92 -18.81 22.27
CA ASP A 501 7.46 -18.87 22.07
C ASP A 501 6.98 -20.22 21.50
N ILE A 502 7.88 -21.12 21.08
CA ILE A 502 7.50 -22.41 20.49
C ILE A 502 6.63 -23.24 21.46
N PRO A 503 7.07 -23.58 22.69
CA PRO A 503 6.28 -24.44 23.58
C PRO A 503 4.86 -23.93 23.89
N PRO A 504 4.64 -22.65 24.27
CA PRO A 504 3.28 -22.18 24.54
C PRO A 504 2.39 -22.16 23.29
N ILE A 505 2.93 -21.90 22.10
CA ILE A 505 2.16 -21.96 20.84
C ILE A 505 1.74 -23.38 20.52
N LEU A 506 2.66 -24.35 20.59
CA LEU A 506 2.31 -25.76 20.31
C LEU A 506 1.28 -26.28 21.32
N SER A 507 1.41 -25.94 22.60
CA SER A 507 0.42 -26.29 23.63
C SER A 507 -0.97 -25.73 23.31
N PHE A 508 -1.05 -24.47 22.86
CA PHE A 508 -2.30 -23.84 22.46
C PHE A 508 -2.92 -24.51 21.22
N LEU A 509 -2.10 -24.81 20.21
CA LEU A 509 -2.55 -25.48 18.99
C LEU A 509 -3.18 -26.84 19.27
N ARG A 510 -2.60 -27.65 20.16
CA ARG A 510 -3.20 -28.91 20.58
C ARG A 510 -4.57 -28.73 21.20
N LYS A 511 -4.70 -27.72 22.07
CA LYS A 511 -5.98 -27.39 22.69
C LYS A 511 -7.02 -27.08 21.60
N GLU A 512 -6.66 -26.25 20.62
CA GLU A 512 -7.49 -25.89 19.46
C GLU A 512 -7.93 -27.07 18.58
N PHE A 513 -7.14 -28.15 18.53
CA PHE A 513 -7.51 -29.39 17.83
C PHE A 513 -8.32 -30.36 18.70
N SER A 514 -8.18 -30.30 20.02
CA SER A 514 -8.92 -31.15 20.96
C SER A 514 -10.34 -30.62 21.27
N GLU A 515 -10.51 -29.30 21.32
CA GLU A 515 -11.78 -28.68 21.71
C GLU A 515 -12.84 -28.80 20.61
N GLN A 516 -14.08 -29.11 20.98
CA GLN A 516 -15.18 -29.32 20.03
C GLN A 516 -15.45 -28.12 19.12
N ASN A 517 -15.29 -26.92 19.69
CA ASN A 517 -15.50 -25.63 19.03
C ASN A 517 -14.19 -24.93 18.65
N GLY A 518 -13.04 -25.62 18.76
CA GLY A 518 -11.76 -25.08 18.31
C GLY A 518 -11.82 -24.74 16.82
N LYS A 519 -11.27 -23.59 16.44
CA LYS A 519 -11.40 -23.06 15.07
C LYS A 519 -10.66 -23.95 14.08
N ASN A 520 -9.44 -24.36 14.43
CA ASN A 520 -8.66 -25.31 13.63
C ASN A 520 -9.36 -26.66 13.51
N ARG A 521 -9.90 -27.23 14.61
CA ARG A 521 -10.67 -28.48 14.56
C ARG A 521 -11.89 -28.38 13.65
N THR A 522 -12.61 -27.27 13.72
CA THR A 522 -13.79 -27.02 12.90
C THR A 522 -13.45 -26.97 11.41
N THR A 523 -12.35 -26.29 11.05
CA THR A 523 -11.82 -26.29 9.67
C THR A 523 -11.41 -27.70 9.24
N SER A 524 -10.72 -28.47 10.11
CA SER A 524 -10.33 -29.86 9.84
C SER A 524 -11.53 -30.77 9.60
N ARG A 525 -12.63 -30.58 10.34
CA ARG A 525 -13.90 -31.29 10.13
C ARG A 525 -14.50 -30.99 8.75
N HIS A 526 -14.48 -29.72 8.34
CA HIS A 526 -14.98 -29.32 7.02
C HIS A 526 -14.12 -29.91 5.91
N PHE A 527 -12.79 -29.82 6.03
CA PHE A 527 -11.85 -30.42 5.10
C PHE A 527 -12.05 -31.94 4.99
N PHE A 528 -12.20 -32.65 6.11
CA PHE A 528 -12.47 -34.09 6.13
C PHE A 528 -13.75 -34.45 5.37
N LYS A 529 -14.85 -33.71 5.58
CA LYS A 529 -16.10 -33.94 4.84
C LYS A 529 -15.89 -33.87 3.33
N MET A 530 -15.09 -32.91 2.86
CA MET A 530 -14.81 -32.74 1.44
C MET A 530 -13.91 -33.84 0.88
N ILE A 531 -12.88 -34.23 1.63
CA ILE A 531 -12.02 -35.37 1.28
C ILE A 531 -12.84 -36.66 1.22
N ARG A 532 -13.69 -36.90 2.21
CA ARG A 532 -14.57 -38.07 2.28
C ARG A 532 -15.49 -38.15 1.07
N GLN A 533 -16.14 -37.04 0.71
CA GLN A 533 -16.97 -36.97 -0.49
C GLN A 533 -16.14 -37.24 -1.76
N LYS A 534 -14.96 -36.63 -1.87
CA LYS A 534 -14.08 -36.81 -3.04
C LYS A 534 -13.65 -38.26 -3.25
N VAL A 535 -13.35 -38.98 -2.15
CA VAL A 535 -13.05 -40.41 -2.19
C VAL A 535 -14.22 -41.21 -2.74
N LEU A 536 -15.44 -40.95 -2.26
CA LEU A 536 -16.66 -41.64 -2.72
C LEU A 536 -16.97 -41.33 -4.19
N ASP A 537 -16.87 -40.07 -4.61
CA ASP A 537 -17.09 -39.65 -6.00
C ASP A 537 -16.12 -40.37 -6.94
N LYS A 538 -14.86 -40.52 -6.52
CA LYS A 538 -13.82 -41.21 -7.30
C LYS A 538 -14.08 -42.71 -7.41
N GLU A 539 -14.58 -43.34 -6.36
CA GLU A 539 -15.00 -44.75 -6.38
C GLU A 539 -16.14 -44.99 -7.36
N GLN A 540 -17.14 -44.10 -7.37
CA GLN A 540 -18.30 -44.18 -8.26
C GLN A 540 -17.94 -43.96 -9.74
N CYS A 541 -16.88 -43.19 -10.01
CA CYS A 541 -16.46 -42.84 -11.37
C CYS A 541 -15.33 -43.73 -11.91
N LYS A 542 -15.08 -44.90 -11.31
CA LYS A 542 -14.07 -45.85 -11.77
C LYS A 542 -14.31 -46.24 -13.25
N GLY A 543 -13.40 -45.83 -14.13
CA GLY A 543 -13.43 -46.15 -15.57
C GLY A 543 -13.49 -44.93 -16.51
N ASP A 544 -13.67 -43.72 -15.99
CA ASP A 544 -13.65 -42.48 -16.78
C ASP A 544 -12.22 -41.95 -16.94
N ASP A 545 -11.63 -42.11 -18.13
CA ASP A 545 -10.27 -41.67 -18.45
C ASP A 545 -10.09 -40.15 -18.33
N ALA A 546 -11.14 -39.35 -18.54
CA ALA A 546 -11.07 -37.89 -18.40
C ALA A 546 -10.85 -37.46 -16.93
N LYS A 547 -11.30 -38.28 -15.98
CA LYS A 547 -11.13 -38.04 -14.53
C LYS A 547 -9.77 -38.51 -14.01
N ARG A 548 -9.01 -39.34 -14.75
CA ARG A 548 -7.63 -39.75 -14.37
C ARG A 548 -6.62 -38.59 -14.36
N LEU A 549 -6.85 -37.55 -15.17
CA LEU A 549 -5.97 -36.38 -15.27
C LEU A 549 -6.28 -35.29 -14.23
N MET A 550 -7.32 -35.46 -13.42
CA MET A 550 -7.74 -34.49 -12.41
C MET A 550 -6.77 -34.48 -11.22
N ILE A 551 -6.55 -33.30 -10.62
CA ILE A 551 -5.92 -33.20 -9.29
C ILE A 551 -7.03 -33.28 -8.24
N ASP A 552 -6.94 -34.22 -7.30
CA ASP A 552 -7.93 -34.30 -6.23
C ASP A 552 -7.65 -33.27 -5.14
N VAL A 553 -6.38 -33.19 -4.71
CA VAL A 553 -5.92 -32.22 -3.72
C VAL A 553 -4.66 -31.52 -4.23
N LEU A 554 -4.68 -30.19 -4.24
CA LEU A 554 -3.55 -29.33 -4.59
C LEU A 554 -3.05 -28.63 -3.34
N VAL A 555 -1.77 -28.79 -3.02
CA VAL A 555 -1.11 -28.06 -1.92
C VAL A 555 -0.18 -27.03 -2.52
N THR A 556 -0.24 -25.77 -2.07
CA THR A 556 0.59 -24.71 -2.65
C THR A 556 1.16 -23.76 -1.61
N GLY A 557 2.33 -23.22 -1.90
CA GLY A 557 3.02 -22.21 -1.12
C GLY A 557 4.25 -21.70 -1.86
N ALA A 558 5.06 -20.90 -1.19
CA ALA A 558 6.38 -20.48 -1.65
C ALA A 558 7.46 -20.86 -0.63
N GLU A 559 8.63 -21.25 -1.13
CA GLU A 559 9.83 -21.55 -0.33
C GLU A 559 9.53 -22.51 0.83
N ALA A 560 9.80 -22.10 2.07
CA ALA A 560 9.58 -22.95 3.25
C ALA A 560 8.12 -23.37 3.45
N SER A 561 7.15 -22.53 3.06
CA SER A 561 5.74 -22.90 3.13
C SER A 561 5.40 -24.00 2.12
N LEU A 562 6.05 -24.00 0.95
CA LEU A 562 5.92 -25.09 -0.01
C LEU A 562 6.63 -26.36 0.48
N TRP A 563 7.82 -26.23 1.07
CA TRP A 563 8.55 -27.37 1.63
C TRP A 563 7.74 -28.13 2.69
N LEU A 564 7.07 -27.40 3.60
CA LEU A 564 6.10 -28.00 4.53
C LEU A 564 4.91 -28.65 3.81
N GLY A 565 4.40 -27.98 2.77
CA GLY A 565 3.29 -28.48 1.96
C GLY A 565 3.64 -29.76 1.17
N GLU A 566 4.88 -29.91 0.72
CA GLU A 566 5.37 -31.12 0.04
C GLU A 566 5.36 -32.33 0.97
N GLN A 567 5.83 -32.16 2.21
CA GLN A 567 5.77 -33.20 3.22
C GLN A 567 4.31 -33.58 3.55
N PHE A 568 3.47 -32.58 3.86
CA PHE A 568 2.05 -32.81 4.13
C PHE A 568 1.32 -33.50 2.96
N ALA A 569 1.62 -33.12 1.72
CA ALA A 569 1.05 -33.76 0.54
C ALA A 569 1.45 -35.23 0.43
N SER A 570 2.70 -35.57 0.74
CA SER A 570 3.20 -36.96 0.74
C SER A 570 2.52 -37.80 1.82
N ASP A 571 2.34 -37.25 3.02
CA ASP A 571 1.68 -37.95 4.13
C ASP A 571 0.17 -38.12 3.86
N LEU A 572 -0.49 -37.09 3.31
CA LEU A 572 -1.90 -37.17 2.91
C LEU A 572 -2.12 -38.20 1.79
N GLN A 573 -1.20 -38.27 0.82
CA GLN A 573 -1.21 -39.28 -0.24
C GLN A 573 -1.07 -40.70 0.31
N SER A 574 -0.32 -40.88 1.40
CA SER A 574 -0.17 -42.16 2.09
C SER A 574 -1.42 -42.55 2.88
N LEU A 575 -2.09 -41.56 3.49
CA LEU A 575 -3.35 -41.77 4.22
C LEU A 575 -4.53 -42.06 3.27
N PHE A 576 -4.55 -41.44 2.09
CA PHE A 576 -5.57 -41.65 1.04
C PHE A 576 -4.93 -42.07 -0.29
N PRO A 577 -4.45 -43.32 -0.43
CA PRO A 577 -3.74 -43.79 -1.64
C PRO A 577 -4.56 -43.70 -2.93
N THR A 578 -5.88 -43.62 -2.83
CA THR A 578 -6.77 -43.53 -3.99
C THR A 578 -6.90 -42.11 -4.53
N LEU A 579 -6.57 -41.08 -3.76
CA LEU A 579 -6.56 -39.68 -4.22
C LEU A 579 -5.24 -39.34 -4.93
N ARG A 580 -5.25 -38.32 -5.78
CA ARG A 580 -4.06 -37.74 -6.40
C ARG A 580 -3.76 -36.40 -5.72
N VAL A 581 -2.79 -36.40 -4.82
CA VAL A 581 -2.36 -35.22 -4.06
C VAL A 581 -1.09 -34.64 -4.69
N ILE A 582 -1.09 -33.34 -5.01
CA ILE A 582 0.01 -32.69 -5.72
C ILE A 582 0.43 -31.42 -5.00
N PRO A 583 1.70 -31.31 -4.56
CA PRO A 583 2.28 -30.05 -4.15
C PRO A 583 2.76 -29.25 -5.38
N MET A 584 2.51 -27.94 -5.40
CA MET A 584 2.93 -27.05 -6.49
C MET A 584 3.26 -25.65 -5.99
N SER A 585 4.37 -25.09 -6.45
CA SER A 585 4.74 -23.70 -6.16
C SER A 585 3.67 -22.72 -6.65
N SER A 586 3.32 -21.75 -5.81
CA SER A 586 2.33 -20.73 -6.17
C SER A 586 2.75 -19.89 -7.39
N ASN A 587 4.06 -19.71 -7.61
CA ASN A 587 4.59 -19.07 -8.82
C ASN A 587 4.17 -19.81 -10.11
N LYS A 588 4.18 -21.14 -10.09
CA LYS A 588 3.77 -21.96 -11.24
C LYS A 588 2.26 -21.84 -11.47
N ILE A 589 1.47 -21.84 -10.40
CA ILE A 589 0.01 -21.70 -10.48
C ILE A 589 -0.38 -20.35 -11.09
N ILE A 590 0.23 -19.24 -10.63
CA ILE A 590 0.01 -17.92 -11.25
C ILE A 590 0.37 -17.98 -12.72
N GLY A 591 1.53 -18.54 -13.03
CA GLY A 591 1.97 -18.68 -14.41
C GLY A 591 0.97 -19.37 -15.33
N VAL A 592 0.26 -20.38 -14.85
CA VAL A 592 -0.70 -21.16 -15.64
C VAL A 592 -2.12 -20.60 -15.60
N LEU A 593 -2.60 -20.13 -14.44
CA LEU A 593 -3.96 -19.64 -14.26
C LEU A 593 -4.12 -18.14 -14.52
N SER A 594 -3.03 -17.38 -14.43
CA SER A 594 -3.03 -15.91 -14.62
C SER A 594 -2.47 -15.49 -15.98
N ASN A 595 -1.97 -16.43 -16.79
CA ASN A 595 -1.68 -16.18 -18.21
C ASN A 595 -2.99 -16.10 -19.00
N THR A 596 -3.68 -14.98 -18.87
CA THR A 596 -4.57 -14.44 -19.90
C THR A 596 -3.83 -13.47 -20.82
N ARG A 597 -2.53 -13.24 -20.59
CA ARG A 597 -1.70 -12.22 -21.27
C ARG A 597 -0.68 -12.87 -22.22
N GLY A 598 -1.19 -13.54 -23.25
CA GLY A 598 -0.39 -14.10 -24.36
C GLY A 598 -0.98 -15.40 -24.90
N GLU A 599 -0.87 -15.62 -26.21
CA GLU A 599 -1.35 -16.86 -26.87
C GLU A 599 -0.42 -18.06 -26.63
N ALA A 600 0.81 -17.82 -26.19
CA ALA A 600 1.77 -18.87 -25.92
C ALA A 600 1.55 -19.47 -24.51
N PRO A 601 1.27 -20.78 -24.39
CA PRO A 601 1.28 -21.45 -23.10
C PRO A 601 2.67 -21.36 -22.48
N MET A 602 2.74 -21.24 -21.16
CA MET A 602 4.02 -21.23 -20.45
C MET A 602 4.79 -22.52 -20.74
N SER A 603 5.95 -22.43 -21.39
CA SER A 603 6.79 -23.57 -21.73
C SER A 603 7.64 -24.02 -20.53
N GLY A 604 7.99 -25.30 -20.47
CA GLY A 604 8.84 -25.86 -19.42
C GLY A 604 8.11 -26.42 -18.18
N PHE A 605 6.77 -26.44 -18.17
CA PHE A 605 5.99 -27.07 -17.09
C PHE A 605 5.04 -28.13 -17.64
N ALA A 606 4.95 -29.27 -16.95
CA ALA A 606 4.01 -30.35 -17.30
C ALA A 606 2.54 -30.00 -16.95
N PHE A 607 2.32 -28.91 -16.21
CA PHE A 607 1.01 -28.44 -15.78
C PHE A 607 0.47 -27.40 -16.78
N CYS A 608 -0.59 -27.76 -17.50
CA CYS A 608 -1.39 -26.83 -18.30
C CYS A 608 -2.84 -27.32 -18.36
N SER A 609 -3.75 -26.48 -18.85
CA SER A 609 -5.19 -26.78 -18.94
C SER A 609 -5.51 -28.01 -19.81
N THR A 610 -4.57 -28.46 -20.66
CA THR A 610 -4.72 -29.65 -21.49
C THR A 610 -4.20 -30.92 -20.83
N THR A 611 -3.32 -30.83 -19.83
CA THR A 611 -2.73 -32.01 -19.15
C THR A 611 -3.35 -32.27 -17.78
N MET A 612 -3.93 -31.26 -17.14
CA MET A 612 -4.46 -31.35 -15.78
C MET A 612 -5.69 -30.46 -15.58
N SER A 613 -6.68 -30.96 -14.83
CA SER A 613 -7.92 -30.22 -14.52
C SER A 613 -8.02 -29.88 -13.03
N LEU A 614 -8.45 -28.64 -12.74
CA LEU A 614 -8.67 -28.12 -11.39
C LEU A 614 -10.14 -28.01 -10.96
N LYS A 615 -11.09 -28.36 -11.84
CA LYS A 615 -12.52 -28.02 -11.65
C LYS A 615 -13.10 -28.48 -10.30
N GLU A 616 -12.72 -29.68 -9.86
CA GLU A 616 -13.21 -30.28 -8.62
C GLU A 616 -12.09 -30.49 -7.59
N THR A 617 -11.00 -29.73 -7.72
CA THR A 617 -9.83 -29.85 -6.84
C THR A 617 -10.09 -29.19 -5.49
N ILE A 618 -9.65 -29.84 -4.43
CA ILE A 618 -9.55 -29.26 -3.09
C ILE A 618 -8.16 -28.63 -2.96
N VAL A 619 -8.09 -27.39 -2.48
CA VAL A 619 -6.84 -26.62 -2.45
C VAL A 619 -6.46 -26.30 -1.01
N VAL A 620 -5.17 -26.45 -0.67
CA VAL A 620 -4.57 -25.97 0.58
C VAL A 620 -3.44 -25.01 0.24
N SER A 621 -3.64 -23.72 0.48
CA SER A 621 -2.61 -22.68 0.31
C SER A 621 -1.94 -22.35 1.64
N ILE A 622 -0.61 -22.39 1.70
CA ILE A 622 0.17 -22.24 2.93
C ILE A 622 1.04 -20.98 2.83
N SER A 623 0.88 -20.06 3.79
CA SER A 623 1.77 -18.90 3.96
C SER A 623 1.64 -18.36 5.39
N HIS A 624 2.76 -18.32 6.13
CA HIS A 624 2.74 -17.76 7.49
C HIS A 624 2.26 -16.30 7.52
N SER A 625 2.76 -15.42 6.65
CA SER A 625 2.30 -14.02 6.64
C SER A 625 0.88 -13.86 6.10
N GLY A 626 0.39 -14.84 5.34
CA GLY A 626 -0.87 -14.76 4.60
C GLY A 626 -0.90 -13.60 3.58
N GLN A 627 0.27 -13.06 3.23
CA GLN A 627 0.46 -11.90 2.34
C GLN A 627 1.61 -12.12 1.34
N THR A 628 2.21 -13.30 1.31
CA THR A 628 3.23 -13.66 0.30
C THR A 628 2.63 -13.51 -1.09
N PHE A 629 3.14 -12.52 -1.85
CA PHE A 629 2.62 -12.15 -3.17
C PHE A 629 2.21 -13.36 -4.05
N PRO A 630 3.10 -14.32 -4.36
CA PRO A 630 2.71 -15.39 -5.25
C PRO A 630 1.66 -16.34 -4.65
N THR A 631 1.65 -16.54 -3.33
CA THR A 631 0.67 -17.43 -2.69
C THR A 631 -0.69 -16.77 -2.55
N LEU A 632 -0.75 -15.47 -2.27
CA LEU A 632 -2.00 -14.71 -2.24
C LEU A 632 -2.66 -14.68 -3.62
N HIS A 633 -1.93 -14.30 -4.67
CA HIS A 633 -2.47 -14.25 -6.02
C HIS A 633 -2.88 -15.64 -6.54
N ALA A 634 -2.10 -16.68 -6.28
CA ALA A 634 -2.51 -18.05 -6.58
C ALA A 634 -3.81 -18.42 -5.86
N THR A 635 -3.96 -18.02 -4.59
CA THR A 635 -5.19 -18.27 -3.81
C THR A 635 -6.41 -17.57 -4.43
N HIS A 636 -6.29 -16.31 -4.85
CA HIS A 636 -7.38 -15.62 -5.56
C HIS A 636 -7.72 -16.30 -6.91
N ALA A 637 -6.70 -16.68 -7.69
CA ALA A 637 -6.91 -17.38 -8.97
C ALA A 637 -7.60 -18.75 -8.75
N LEU A 638 -7.14 -19.52 -7.77
CA LEU A 638 -7.71 -20.81 -7.41
C LEU A 638 -9.13 -20.66 -6.85
N ARG A 639 -9.42 -19.61 -6.09
CA ARG A 639 -10.78 -19.33 -5.58
C ARG A 639 -11.78 -19.13 -6.72
N LYS A 640 -11.39 -18.47 -7.80
CA LYS A 640 -12.23 -18.30 -9.01
C LYS A 640 -12.53 -19.62 -9.72
N VAL A 641 -11.59 -20.57 -9.69
CA VAL A 641 -11.70 -21.86 -10.38
C VAL A 641 -12.35 -22.95 -9.51
N CYS A 642 -11.91 -23.05 -8.25
CA CYS A 642 -12.25 -24.15 -7.33
C CYS A 642 -13.39 -23.79 -6.38
N GLY A 643 -13.86 -22.55 -6.38
CA GLY A 643 -14.96 -22.13 -5.50
C GLY A 643 -14.61 -22.40 -4.04
N ASP A 644 -15.57 -22.91 -3.26
CA ASP A 644 -15.45 -23.01 -1.80
C ASP A 644 -14.47 -24.10 -1.32
N ARG A 645 -13.84 -24.81 -2.27
CA ARG A 645 -12.86 -25.87 -2.02
C ARG A 645 -11.44 -25.37 -1.71
N VAL A 646 -11.25 -24.08 -1.51
CA VAL A 646 -9.95 -23.48 -1.19
C VAL A 646 -9.84 -23.21 0.30
N PHE A 647 -8.84 -23.82 0.92
CA PHE A 647 -8.46 -23.65 2.32
C PHE A 647 -7.11 -22.96 2.42
N VAL A 648 -6.86 -22.26 3.51
CA VAL A 648 -5.59 -21.57 3.76
C VAL A 648 -5.02 -21.89 5.14
N LEU A 649 -3.70 -21.95 5.24
CA LEU A 649 -2.96 -22.02 6.51
C LEU A 649 -2.13 -20.73 6.67
N THR A 650 -2.41 -19.96 7.72
CA THR A 650 -1.80 -18.66 7.97
C THR A 650 -1.34 -18.46 9.43
N GLY A 651 -0.43 -17.51 9.66
CA GLY A 651 0.07 -17.18 11.00
C GLY A 651 -0.98 -16.53 11.91
N SER A 652 -1.97 -15.88 11.29
CA SER A 652 -3.08 -15.19 11.94
C SER A 652 -4.34 -15.24 11.08
N VAL A 653 -5.49 -15.37 11.74
CA VAL A 653 -6.82 -15.24 11.09
C VAL A 653 -6.94 -13.92 10.34
N ASP A 654 -6.41 -12.85 10.94
CA ASP A 654 -6.33 -11.55 10.29
C ASP A 654 -5.20 -11.53 9.26
N SER A 655 -5.50 -12.01 8.05
CA SER A 655 -4.59 -12.02 6.92
C SER A 655 -5.34 -11.95 5.58
N LYS A 656 -4.69 -11.40 4.56
CA LYS A 656 -5.28 -11.25 3.21
C LYS A 656 -5.66 -12.61 2.60
N MET A 657 -4.88 -13.66 2.81
CA MET A 657 -5.25 -15.01 2.39
C MET A 657 -6.50 -15.55 3.10
N SER A 658 -6.71 -15.21 4.37
CA SER A 658 -7.95 -15.58 5.09
C SER A 658 -9.15 -14.83 4.51
N ALA A 659 -9.00 -13.54 4.23
CA ALA A 659 -10.01 -12.74 3.54
C ALA A 659 -10.32 -13.26 2.13
N ALA A 660 -9.31 -13.75 1.39
CA ALA A 660 -9.48 -14.34 0.05
C ALA A 660 -10.37 -15.59 0.06
N VAL A 661 -10.42 -16.31 1.19
CA VAL A 661 -11.37 -17.42 1.43
C VAL A 661 -12.58 -16.99 2.26
N GLY A 662 -12.90 -15.70 2.27
CA GLY A 662 -14.11 -15.13 2.88
C GLY A 662 -14.12 -15.05 4.40
N GLN A 663 -12.99 -15.31 5.08
CA GLN A 663 -12.91 -15.14 6.53
C GLN A 663 -12.74 -13.66 6.87
N HIS A 664 -13.65 -13.12 7.68
CA HIS A 664 -13.54 -11.76 8.21
C HIS A 664 -12.81 -11.75 9.55
N ALA A 665 -12.13 -10.63 9.84
CA ALA A 665 -11.30 -10.43 11.03
C ALA A 665 -11.94 -9.54 12.11
N TYR A 666 -13.13 -8.96 11.87
CA TYR A 666 -13.82 -8.14 12.86
C TYR A 666 -14.33 -9.00 14.03
N ILE A 667 -14.47 -8.38 15.20
CA ILE A 667 -14.92 -9.07 16.43
C ILE A 667 -16.32 -9.66 16.21
N GLY A 668 -16.47 -10.96 16.48
CA GLY A 668 -17.73 -11.68 16.30
C GLY A 668 -17.99 -12.17 14.87
N ALA A 669 -17.05 -11.99 13.94
CA ALA A 669 -17.16 -12.55 12.59
C ALA A 669 -17.42 -14.08 12.63
N PRO A 670 -18.41 -14.59 11.87
CA PRO A 670 -18.64 -16.02 11.76
C PRO A 670 -17.41 -16.75 11.23
N TRP A 671 -17.13 -17.93 11.78
CA TRP A 671 -16.07 -18.79 11.29
C TRP A 671 -16.49 -19.50 10.01
N THR A 672 -15.75 -19.30 8.93
CA THR A 672 -16.05 -19.90 7.63
C THR A 672 -15.64 -21.36 7.52
N GLY A 673 -14.79 -21.85 8.43
CA GLY A 673 -14.27 -23.21 8.40
C GLY A 673 -13.35 -23.49 7.21
N ARG A 674 -12.63 -22.49 6.70
CA ARG A 674 -11.66 -22.60 5.59
C ARG A 674 -10.26 -22.10 5.91
N VAL A 675 -10.03 -21.68 7.14
CA VAL A 675 -8.75 -21.15 7.62
C VAL A 675 -8.24 -22.09 8.68
N TRP A 676 -7.00 -22.53 8.56
CA TRP A 676 -6.20 -22.96 9.69
C TRP A 676 -5.27 -21.84 10.07
N THR A 677 -5.04 -21.68 11.37
CA THR A 677 -4.08 -20.70 11.86
C THR A 677 -3.09 -21.31 12.83
N THR A 678 -1.85 -20.87 12.73
CA THR A 678 -0.78 -21.30 13.65
C THR A 678 -0.80 -20.54 14.96
N TYR A 679 -1.57 -19.43 15.04
CA TYR A 679 -1.58 -18.49 16.17
C TYR A 679 -0.20 -17.95 16.55
N ALA A 680 0.80 -18.10 15.68
CA ALA A 680 2.13 -17.53 15.88
C ALA A 680 2.13 -16.02 15.67
N GLY A 681 1.09 -15.46 15.04
CA GLY A 681 0.95 -14.02 14.86
C GLY A 681 2.11 -13.40 14.09
N TRP A 682 2.39 -12.12 14.35
CA TRP A 682 3.50 -11.43 13.72
C TRP A 682 4.85 -11.84 14.32
N ARG A 683 5.86 -12.00 13.45
CA ARG A 683 7.23 -12.38 13.83
C ARG A 683 8.26 -11.41 13.24
N PRO A 684 9.05 -10.70 14.07
CA PRO A 684 9.99 -9.68 13.63
C PRO A 684 11.27 -10.24 13.00
N SER A 685 11.60 -11.52 13.27
CA SER A 685 12.75 -12.20 12.72
C SER A 685 12.57 -12.44 11.21
N GLU A 686 13.66 -12.28 10.45
CA GLU A 686 13.73 -12.74 9.05
C GLU A 686 13.95 -14.25 8.99
N ALA A 687 14.73 -14.80 9.92
CA ALA A 687 14.94 -16.23 10.01
C ALA A 687 13.65 -16.93 10.43
N LEU A 688 13.36 -18.04 9.75
CA LEU A 688 12.25 -18.91 10.05
C LEU A 688 12.48 -19.65 11.36
N THR A 689 11.54 -19.52 12.29
CA THR A 689 11.64 -20.01 13.67
C THR A 689 10.31 -20.68 14.05
N VAL A 690 9.57 -20.11 15.00
CA VAL A 690 8.27 -20.60 15.47
C VAL A 690 7.21 -20.62 14.37
N SER A 691 7.31 -19.72 13.38
CA SER A 691 6.41 -19.69 12.21
C SER A 691 6.36 -21.03 11.47
N THR A 692 7.54 -21.61 11.19
CA THR A 692 7.68 -22.91 10.50
C THR A 692 7.28 -24.07 11.41
N VAL A 693 7.73 -24.05 12.66
CA VAL A 693 7.44 -25.15 13.62
C VAL A 693 5.93 -25.24 13.89
N ALA A 694 5.27 -24.10 14.12
CA ALA A 694 3.84 -24.06 14.36
C ALA A 694 3.02 -24.45 13.11
N ALA A 695 3.45 -24.04 11.91
CA ALA A 695 2.80 -24.47 10.66
C ALA A 695 2.92 -25.97 10.44
N HIS A 696 4.11 -26.55 10.66
CA HIS A 696 4.31 -27.99 10.60
C HIS A 696 3.40 -28.71 11.61
N HIS A 697 3.32 -28.23 12.84
CA HIS A 697 2.51 -28.84 13.87
C HIS A 697 1.01 -28.81 13.54
N VAL A 698 0.48 -27.71 12.99
CA VAL A 698 -0.91 -27.65 12.49
C VAL A 698 -1.18 -28.71 11.43
N LEU A 699 -0.25 -28.91 10.49
CA LEU A 699 -0.39 -29.93 9.43
C LEU A 699 -0.32 -31.35 10.01
N THR A 700 0.53 -31.59 11.03
CA THR A 700 0.60 -32.85 11.76
C THR A 700 -0.71 -33.14 12.50
N GLU A 701 -1.23 -32.19 13.28
CA GLU A 701 -2.51 -32.31 13.99
C GLU A 701 -3.68 -32.53 13.02
N LEU A 702 -3.67 -31.88 11.85
CA LEU A 702 -4.63 -32.13 10.78
C LEU A 702 -4.53 -33.57 10.26
N LEU A 703 -3.33 -34.09 9.99
CA LEU A 703 -3.16 -35.48 9.54
C LEU A 703 -3.64 -36.48 10.58
N LEU A 704 -3.34 -36.26 11.86
CA LEU A 704 -3.80 -37.10 12.97
C LEU A 704 -5.33 -37.08 13.07
N TYR A 705 -5.94 -35.89 12.98
CA TYR A 705 -7.39 -35.74 12.94
C TYR A 705 -8.00 -36.54 11.77
N LEU A 706 -7.45 -36.41 10.56
CA LEU A 706 -7.94 -37.12 9.39
C LEU A 706 -7.77 -38.64 9.55
N ALA A 707 -6.61 -39.09 10.03
CA ALA A 707 -6.33 -40.50 10.23
C ALA A 707 -7.30 -41.15 11.21
N GLU A 708 -7.54 -40.49 12.35
CA GLU A 708 -8.52 -40.92 13.35
C GLU A 708 -9.93 -41.05 12.76
N HIS A 709 -10.38 -40.04 11.98
CA HIS A 709 -11.71 -40.05 11.40
C HIS A 709 -11.87 -41.09 10.28
N VAL A 710 -10.81 -41.39 9.52
CA VAL A 710 -10.85 -42.47 8.52
C VAL A 710 -10.93 -43.84 9.19
N VAL A 711 -10.11 -44.12 10.21
CA VAL A 711 -10.09 -45.43 10.88
C VAL A 711 -11.32 -45.68 11.76
N CYS A 712 -12.00 -44.61 12.18
CA CYS A 712 -13.21 -44.66 12.99
C CYS A 712 -14.50 -44.37 12.20
N ASP A 713 -14.45 -44.17 10.88
CA ASP A 713 -15.66 -43.99 10.07
C ASP A 713 -16.52 -45.26 10.13
N GLU A 714 -17.85 -45.11 10.08
CA GLU A 714 -18.79 -46.23 10.14
C GLU A 714 -19.18 -46.71 8.73
N ASP A 715 -18.90 -45.91 7.70
CA ASP A 715 -19.23 -46.24 6.31
C ASP A 715 -18.16 -47.14 5.70
N VAL A 716 -18.51 -48.43 5.62
CA VAL A 716 -17.68 -49.48 5.04
C VAL A 716 -17.31 -49.19 3.59
N GLN A 717 -18.17 -48.53 2.82
CA GLN A 717 -17.88 -48.18 1.43
C GLN A 717 -16.78 -47.13 1.36
N PHE A 718 -16.89 -46.09 2.18
CA PHE A 718 -15.86 -45.06 2.29
C PHE A 718 -14.52 -45.64 2.74
N ILE A 719 -14.49 -46.45 3.81
CA ILE A 719 -13.24 -47.05 4.32
C ILE A 719 -12.53 -47.85 3.21
N LYS A 720 -13.29 -48.66 2.47
CA LYS A 720 -12.75 -49.45 1.36
C LYS A 720 -12.25 -48.57 0.21
N ALA A 721 -13.00 -47.53 -0.15
CA ALA A 721 -12.67 -46.59 -1.21
C ALA A 721 -11.47 -45.70 -0.87
N ALA A 722 -11.28 -45.35 0.40
CA ALA A 722 -10.15 -44.53 0.86
C ALA A 722 -8.81 -45.26 0.64
N GLY A 723 -8.81 -46.59 0.70
CA GLY A 723 -7.61 -47.41 0.55
C GLY A 723 -6.60 -47.24 1.69
N ASN A 724 -7.02 -46.64 2.81
CA ASN A 724 -6.20 -46.43 4.00
C ASN A 724 -5.69 -47.77 4.55
N ARG A 725 -4.42 -47.78 4.97
CA ARG A 725 -3.74 -48.96 5.53
C ARG A 725 -3.48 -48.86 7.03
N PHE A 726 -3.66 -47.67 7.63
CA PHE A 726 -3.45 -47.46 9.05
C PHE A 726 -4.58 -48.07 9.88
N ARG A 727 -4.21 -48.69 11.01
CA ARG A 727 -5.12 -49.25 12.01
C ARG A 727 -5.36 -48.23 13.13
N LYS A 728 -6.39 -48.48 13.95
CA LYS A 728 -6.69 -47.66 15.13
C LYS A 728 -5.52 -47.62 16.11
N GLU A 729 -4.78 -48.72 16.23
CA GLU A 729 -3.59 -48.83 17.08
C GLU A 729 -2.44 -47.97 16.56
N ASP A 730 -2.20 -47.97 15.24
CA ASP A 730 -1.17 -47.14 14.61
C ASP A 730 -1.43 -45.65 14.87
N VAL A 731 -2.68 -45.21 14.73
CA VAL A 731 -3.08 -43.82 15.01
C VAL A 731 -2.89 -43.46 16.49
N LYS A 732 -3.21 -44.38 17.41
CA LYS A 732 -2.96 -44.17 18.85
C LYS A 732 -1.48 -44.03 19.16
N ASP A 733 -0.63 -44.85 18.54
CA ASP A 733 0.82 -44.76 18.71
C ASP A 733 1.39 -43.46 18.13
N LEU A 734 0.88 -43.00 16.98
CA LEU A 734 1.26 -41.69 16.42
C LEU A 734 0.87 -40.53 17.34
N TYR A 735 -0.34 -40.54 17.91
CA TYR A 735 -0.75 -39.54 18.91
C TYR A 735 0.15 -39.56 20.16
N ARG A 736 0.60 -40.75 20.60
CA ARG A 736 1.54 -40.87 21.72
C ARG A 736 2.90 -40.27 21.37
N LEU A 737 3.45 -40.61 20.19
CA LEU A 737 4.73 -40.10 19.72
C LEU A 737 4.72 -38.58 19.56
N ASP A 738 3.66 -38.01 18.96
CA ASP A 738 3.52 -36.56 18.84
C ASP A 738 3.50 -35.91 20.23
N ARG A 739 2.71 -36.45 21.17
CA ARG A 739 2.65 -35.97 22.55
C ARG A 739 4.03 -35.95 23.21
N ASP A 740 4.77 -37.06 23.13
CA ASP A 740 6.08 -37.23 23.75
C ASP A 740 7.13 -36.28 23.15
N CYS A 741 7.08 -36.02 21.84
CA CYS A 741 7.99 -35.11 21.16
C CYS A 741 7.85 -33.65 21.64
N CYS A 742 6.64 -33.20 21.96
CA CYS A 742 6.44 -31.82 22.42
C CYS A 742 6.51 -31.63 23.94
N VAL A 743 6.56 -32.70 24.75
CA VAL A 743 6.83 -32.61 26.20
C VAL A 743 8.34 -32.49 26.48
N LYS A 744 9.18 -32.92 25.54
CA LYS A 744 10.65 -32.84 25.62
C LYS A 744 11.25 -31.57 24.99
N ALA A 745 10.43 -30.76 24.32
CA ALA A 745 10.78 -29.46 23.73
C ALA A 745 10.34 -28.34 24.68
#